data_AF-A0A9R1Q9A6-F1
#
_entry.id   AF-A0A9R1Q9A6-F1
#
_cell.length_a   1.000
_cell.length_b   1.000
_cell.length_c   1.000
_cell.angle_alpha   90.00
_cell.angle_beta   90.00
_cell.angle_gamma   90.00
#
_symmetry.space_group_name_H-M   'P 1'
#
loop_
_entity.id
_entity.type
_entity.pdbx_description
1 polymer ?
#
loop_
_entity_poly.entity_id
_entity_poly.type
_entity_poly.pdbx_seq_one_letter_code
_entity_poly.pdbx_strand_id
1 'polypeptide(L)'
;MAGIDDGGAAAQLVQKLIICGVAEEQTHQEGLLMYLEEHKDKIPEITAAILSAGTDLMESPKKDEDGSRSSTNTYSESLLWLQWMMFGKNPDAMLHDMELSSEDDRAVCGTVWGQNGVAYRCRTCESDPTCVICVPCFQNGNHKDHDYSILETGGGYCDCGDATAWKPQGFCTRHKGAEQIKPLTEELASSVGPVLDELLLFWKERICIPREKADDCKKRVAQELTISIADMLLRFCACSESLLSFVSQRIHESPGLLDALMRAERILDKKVVNKLHELLLKLIAEPAFKCEFAKVFIQYYPVAFSEVIKGGNDYVLEEYPLIPAFSVQIFTVPTLTTRLVREHNLLGTLLECLTALFLSCVGEDGRLQTSKWVNLYDASFKLLEDARYVLRHEEVSTYVASERPDLTSSWVKLLLLVQGMDPHKRVTSIPAEGENENLSAPFMLGHYLGIIQNLLLKGALSSPGQQESTNVTACSTATKGMESAKNQRLAKVGRVSHENSVCTLSDSSSEIPSPAACLIRQCLKAIGSWLELTGDLGVKVNEGSQLDNVADYYEVIGPPIQESGNMLLIGQGGMPQVGNITGRGKMQETSSVVTLTGGNLLYAHPHSGTDELGLFSKTGWHHAVFDVSSQETSFHIPLHRMLSLLLREAMKKCFGEDAKTEECSVVQSNEFFSQVLGGCEPYGFASVVMEHPLRVRVFCAQVRAGMWRKNGDAAILSAEWYRSVQWFEQGLESDLFLLQCCGALSSPEFFMRTIQERFGLSDYTSLDLTQQNE
;
A
#
# COMPACT_ATOMS: atom_id res chain seq x y z
N MET A 1 -7.34 -62.80 28.42
CA MET A 1 -7.19 -62.06 29.70
C MET A 1 -5.72 -62.02 30.08
N ALA A 2 -5.01 -60.96 29.67
CA ALA A 2 -3.77 -60.47 30.25
C ALA A 2 -3.38 -59.18 29.50
N GLY A 3 -3.25 -58.06 30.22
CA GLY A 3 -2.61 -56.83 29.73
C GLY A 3 -3.53 -55.78 29.09
N ILE A 4 -4.59 -55.35 29.79
CA ILE A 4 -5.17 -54.02 29.56
C ILE A 4 -4.25 -53.05 30.31
N ASP A 5 -3.30 -52.47 29.60
CA ASP A 5 -2.52 -51.33 30.08
C ASP A 5 -2.32 -50.38 28.89
N ASP A 6 -3.36 -49.63 28.56
CA ASP A 6 -3.29 -48.43 27.70
C ASP A 6 -4.53 -47.54 27.89
N GLY A 7 -4.75 -47.12 29.14
CA GLY A 7 -5.81 -46.17 29.49
C GLY A 7 -5.37 -44.74 29.18
N GLY A 8 -5.55 -44.27 27.94
CA GLY A 8 -5.09 -42.91 27.61
C GLY A 8 -5.76 -42.19 26.45
N ALA A 9 -6.17 -42.87 25.37
CA ALA A 9 -6.88 -42.21 24.25
C ALA A 9 -7.80 -43.15 23.46
N ALA A 10 -7.30 -44.33 23.10
CA ALA A 10 -8.06 -45.35 22.37
C ALA A 10 -9.32 -45.80 23.14
N ALA A 11 -9.21 -45.99 24.46
CA ALA A 11 -10.36 -46.36 25.29
C ALA A 11 -11.48 -45.30 25.30
N GLN A 12 -11.13 -44.02 25.25
CA GLN A 12 -12.11 -42.92 25.26
C GLN A 12 -12.78 -42.75 23.89
N LEU A 13 -12.03 -42.99 22.81
CA LEU A 13 -12.57 -43.08 21.45
C LEU A 13 -13.58 -44.23 21.34
N VAL A 14 -13.21 -45.43 21.78
CA VAL A 14 -14.09 -46.60 21.81
C VAL A 14 -15.38 -46.31 22.58
N GLN A 15 -15.28 -45.67 23.75
CA GLN A 15 -16.45 -45.30 24.54
C GLN A 15 -17.37 -44.32 23.80
N LYS A 16 -16.81 -43.32 23.11
CA LYS A 16 -17.59 -42.35 22.31
C LYS A 16 -18.29 -43.01 21.13
N LEU A 17 -17.63 -43.96 20.46
CA LEU A 17 -18.21 -44.73 19.36
C LEU A 17 -19.40 -45.59 19.83
N ILE A 18 -19.28 -46.24 20.99
CA ILE A 18 -20.38 -47.02 21.60
C ILE A 18 -21.59 -46.12 21.89
N ILE A 19 -21.36 -44.90 22.38
CA ILE A 19 -22.44 -43.93 22.63
C ILE A 19 -23.16 -43.55 21.33
N CYS A 20 -22.45 -43.49 20.20
CA CYS A 20 -23.01 -43.27 18.87
C CYS A 20 -23.68 -44.52 18.25
N GLY A 21 -23.77 -45.64 18.98
CA GLY A 21 -24.45 -46.85 18.54
C GLY A 21 -23.57 -47.87 17.80
N VAL A 22 -22.25 -47.64 17.73
CA VAL A 22 -21.30 -48.62 17.17
C VAL A 22 -21.17 -49.79 18.14
N ALA A 23 -21.40 -51.02 17.67
CA ALA A 23 -21.29 -52.21 18.51
C ALA A 23 -19.86 -52.37 19.05
N GLU A 24 -19.70 -52.90 20.27
CA GLU A 24 -18.37 -53.06 20.91
C GLU A 24 -17.41 -53.88 20.03
N GLU A 25 -17.92 -54.90 19.33
CA GLU A 25 -17.18 -55.75 18.38
C GLU A 25 -16.68 -54.98 17.13
N GLN A 26 -17.26 -53.82 16.84
CA GLN A 26 -16.91 -52.95 15.71
C GLN A 26 -16.04 -51.76 16.12
N THR A 27 -15.66 -51.63 17.39
CA THR A 27 -14.85 -50.50 17.92
C THR A 27 -13.35 -50.61 17.62
N HIS A 28 -13.03 -50.93 16.38
CA HIS A 28 -11.69 -50.92 15.76
C HIS A 28 -11.81 -50.36 14.34
N GLN A 29 -10.70 -49.93 13.73
CA GLN A 29 -10.70 -49.16 12.48
C GLN A 29 -11.50 -49.86 11.36
N GLU A 30 -11.26 -51.16 11.11
CA GLU A 30 -11.95 -51.92 10.07
C GLU A 30 -13.44 -52.16 10.40
N GLY A 31 -13.77 -52.39 11.66
CA GLY A 31 -15.17 -52.58 12.08
C GLY A 31 -16.01 -51.31 11.98
N LEU A 32 -15.41 -50.15 12.27
CA LEU A 32 -16.08 -48.87 12.09
C LEU A 32 -16.39 -48.62 10.61
N LEU A 33 -15.48 -49.01 9.72
CA LEU A 33 -15.73 -48.92 8.27
C LEU A 33 -16.91 -49.79 7.84
N MET A 34 -16.98 -51.05 8.30
CA MET A 34 -18.12 -51.92 8.02
C MET A 34 -19.44 -51.34 8.54
N TYR A 35 -19.44 -50.73 9.72
CA TYR A 35 -20.62 -50.05 10.26
C TYR A 35 -21.04 -48.85 9.38
N LEU A 36 -20.07 -48.05 8.94
CA LEU A 36 -20.33 -46.85 8.13
C LEU A 36 -20.78 -47.17 6.70
N GLU A 37 -20.51 -48.37 6.17
CA GLU A 37 -21.06 -48.82 4.89
C GLU A 37 -22.60 -48.85 4.90
N GLU A 38 -23.19 -49.26 6.02
CA GLU A 38 -24.65 -49.33 6.23
C GLU A 38 -25.25 -48.04 6.81
N HIS A 39 -24.42 -47.17 7.41
CA HIS A 39 -24.84 -45.99 8.17
C HIS A 39 -24.15 -44.68 7.73
N LYS A 40 -24.12 -44.41 6.42
CA LYS A 40 -23.46 -43.19 5.87
C LYS A 40 -24.01 -41.88 6.42
N ASP A 41 -25.28 -41.84 6.83
CA ASP A 41 -25.92 -40.68 7.48
C ASP A 41 -25.33 -40.34 8.86
N LYS A 42 -24.64 -41.29 9.50
CA LYS A 42 -24.01 -41.14 10.81
C LYS A 42 -22.59 -40.58 10.76
N ILE A 43 -22.02 -40.35 9.58
CA ILE A 43 -20.64 -39.85 9.41
C ILE A 43 -20.39 -38.55 10.19
N PRO A 44 -21.25 -37.50 10.13
CA PRO A 44 -21.01 -36.27 10.87
C PRO A 44 -21.03 -36.49 12.39
N GLU A 45 -22.01 -37.25 12.89
CA GLU A 45 -22.16 -37.56 14.32
C GLU A 45 -20.93 -38.31 14.86
N ILE A 46 -20.46 -39.32 14.12
CA ILE A 46 -19.28 -40.12 14.48
C ILE A 46 -18.01 -39.29 14.41
N THR A 47 -17.85 -38.46 13.37
CA THR A 47 -16.68 -37.57 13.23
C THR A 47 -16.59 -36.60 14.40
N ALA A 48 -17.70 -35.96 14.77
CA ALA A 48 -17.78 -35.08 15.94
C ALA A 48 -17.47 -35.84 17.24
N ALA A 49 -17.97 -37.08 17.39
CA ALA A 49 -17.71 -37.90 18.56
C ALA A 49 -16.22 -38.25 18.72
N ILE A 50 -15.56 -38.66 17.62
CA ILE A 50 -14.11 -38.93 17.57
C ILE A 50 -13.31 -37.69 17.97
N LEU A 51 -13.63 -36.53 17.41
CA LEU A 51 -12.96 -35.27 17.71
C LEU A 51 -13.19 -34.82 19.17
N SER A 52 -14.39 -35.02 19.69
CA SER A 52 -14.71 -34.73 21.09
C SER A 52 -13.90 -35.58 22.06
N ALA A 53 -13.57 -36.83 21.71
CA ALA A 53 -12.73 -37.69 22.54
C ALA A 53 -11.34 -37.07 22.77
N GLY A 54 -10.74 -36.52 21.71
CA GLY A 54 -9.47 -35.79 21.79
C GLY A 54 -9.56 -34.52 22.64
N THR A 55 -10.69 -33.82 22.61
CA THR A 55 -10.93 -32.64 23.47
C THR A 55 -11.03 -33.05 24.95
N ASP A 56 -11.87 -34.04 25.26
CA ASP A 56 -12.13 -34.46 26.64
C ASP A 56 -10.84 -34.93 27.34
N LEU A 57 -9.92 -35.55 26.60
CA LEU A 57 -8.59 -35.92 27.09
C LEU A 57 -7.74 -34.72 27.49
N MET A 58 -7.78 -33.66 26.68
CA MET A 58 -7.04 -32.43 26.92
C MET A 58 -7.63 -31.59 28.06
N GLU A 59 -8.95 -31.65 28.23
CA GLU A 59 -9.70 -30.96 29.30
C GLU A 59 -9.61 -31.70 30.65
N SER A 60 -9.16 -32.96 30.67
CA SER A 60 -8.98 -33.72 31.90
C SER A 60 -7.82 -33.18 32.77
N PRO A 61 -7.99 -33.00 34.09
CA PRO A 61 -6.92 -32.56 34.98
C PRO A 61 -5.90 -33.70 35.20
N LYS A 62 -4.72 -33.62 34.57
CA LYS A 62 -3.62 -34.55 34.86
C LYS A 62 -3.04 -34.23 36.24
N LYS A 63 -2.95 -35.24 37.12
CA LYS A 63 -2.18 -35.18 38.36
C LYS A 63 -0.70 -35.18 38.01
N ASP A 64 0.01 -34.13 38.42
CA ASP A 64 1.46 -34.05 38.34
C ASP A 64 2.09 -35.13 39.22
N GLU A 65 2.50 -36.25 38.64
CA GLU A 65 3.65 -37.01 39.13
C GLU A 65 4.55 -37.36 37.94
N ASP A 66 5.77 -36.84 38.02
CA ASP A 66 6.95 -37.05 37.19
C ASP A 66 7.11 -36.22 35.89
N GLY A 67 8.16 -35.39 35.90
CA GLY A 67 8.47 -34.31 34.96
C GLY A 67 9.01 -34.76 33.60
N SER A 68 8.49 -35.85 33.04
CA SER A 68 8.84 -36.37 31.72
C SER A 68 7.62 -36.30 30.79
N ARG A 69 7.38 -35.12 30.20
CA ARG A 69 6.37 -34.95 29.13
C ARG A 69 6.80 -35.76 27.89
N SER A 70 6.29 -36.98 27.76
CA SER A 70 6.21 -37.67 26.46
C SER A 70 5.22 -36.90 25.58
N SER A 71 5.68 -36.43 24.42
CA SER A 71 4.95 -35.66 23.42
C SER A 71 3.95 -36.53 22.64
N THR A 72 3.08 -37.26 23.31
CA THR A 72 2.06 -38.08 22.64
C THR A 72 0.95 -37.14 22.16
N ASN A 73 0.96 -36.84 20.86
CA ASN A 73 0.04 -35.91 20.22
C ASN A 73 -1.41 -36.40 20.41
N THR A 74 -2.19 -35.73 21.26
CA THR A 74 -3.49 -36.28 21.76
C THR A 74 -4.54 -36.40 20.66
N TYR A 75 -4.47 -35.55 19.63
CA TYR A 75 -5.35 -35.64 18.45
C TYR A 75 -4.84 -36.60 17.38
N SER A 76 -3.62 -37.11 17.47
CA SER A 76 -3.04 -37.99 16.43
C SER A 76 -3.89 -39.26 16.20
N GLU A 77 -4.33 -39.89 17.29
CA GLU A 77 -5.19 -41.06 17.21
C GLU A 77 -6.56 -40.70 16.63
N SER A 78 -7.18 -39.61 17.10
CA SER A 78 -8.48 -39.16 16.56
C SER A 78 -8.41 -38.89 15.05
N LEU A 79 -7.38 -38.17 14.60
CA LEU A 79 -7.18 -37.87 13.18
C LEU A 79 -6.79 -39.12 12.37
N LEU A 80 -6.14 -40.11 12.96
CA LEU A 80 -5.88 -41.39 12.31
C LEU A 80 -7.20 -42.12 12.00
N TRP A 81 -8.11 -42.20 12.97
CA TRP A 81 -9.44 -42.79 12.74
C TRP A 81 -10.25 -42.04 11.68
N LEU A 82 -10.19 -40.71 11.66
CA LEU A 82 -10.80 -39.93 10.58
C LEU A 82 -10.17 -40.22 9.22
N GLN A 83 -8.85 -40.38 9.15
CA GLN A 83 -8.17 -40.78 7.91
C GLN A 83 -8.63 -42.16 7.42
N TRP A 84 -8.81 -43.14 8.31
CA TRP A 84 -9.41 -44.42 7.95
C TRP A 84 -10.81 -44.24 7.36
N MET A 85 -11.66 -43.42 7.99
CA MET A 85 -13.00 -43.09 7.46
C MET A 85 -12.94 -42.40 6.09
N MET A 86 -11.97 -41.51 5.88
CA MET A 86 -11.79 -40.79 4.62
C MET A 86 -11.37 -41.71 3.47
N PHE A 87 -10.43 -42.63 3.71
CA PHE A 87 -9.82 -43.46 2.66
C PHE A 87 -10.41 -44.87 2.55
N GLY A 88 -11.20 -45.33 3.52
CA GLY A 88 -11.81 -46.67 3.56
C GLY A 88 -10.83 -47.83 3.73
N LYS A 89 -9.54 -47.54 3.94
CA LYS A 89 -8.46 -48.50 4.16
C LYS A 89 -7.31 -47.80 4.87
N ASN A 90 -6.21 -48.53 5.07
CA ASN A 90 -5.00 -47.98 5.69
C ASN A 90 -4.56 -46.68 4.97
N PRO A 91 -4.53 -45.54 5.68
CA PRO A 91 -4.31 -44.25 5.07
C PRO A 91 -2.89 -44.05 4.58
N ASP A 92 -1.87 -44.57 5.28
CA ASP A 92 -0.48 -44.44 4.86
C ASP A 92 -0.22 -45.20 3.55
N ALA A 93 -0.79 -46.40 3.41
CA ALA A 93 -0.74 -47.16 2.17
C ALA A 93 -1.44 -46.42 1.02
N MET A 94 -2.64 -45.86 1.27
CA MET A 94 -3.41 -45.13 0.26
C MET A 94 -2.69 -43.86 -0.21
N LEU A 95 -2.14 -43.08 0.72
CA LEU A 95 -1.40 -41.86 0.42
C LEU A 95 -0.10 -42.15 -0.34
N HIS A 96 0.61 -43.23 0.01
CA HIS A 96 1.80 -43.68 -0.72
C HIS A 96 1.47 -44.15 -2.14
N ASP A 97 0.37 -44.90 -2.32
CA ASP A 97 -0.11 -45.30 -3.65
C ASP A 97 -0.44 -44.08 -4.53
N MET A 98 -1.07 -43.05 -3.94
CA MET A 98 -1.34 -41.78 -4.64
C MET A 98 -0.06 -41.05 -5.01
N GLU A 99 0.91 -40.96 -4.10
CA GLU A 99 2.17 -40.26 -4.33
C GLU A 99 2.92 -40.87 -5.51
N LEU A 100 3.08 -42.20 -5.54
CA LEU A 100 3.68 -42.93 -6.65
C LEU A 100 2.95 -42.71 -7.99
N SER A 101 1.63 -42.58 -7.97
CA SER A 101 0.85 -42.31 -9.18
C SER A 101 0.97 -40.87 -9.70
N SER A 102 1.49 -39.95 -8.88
CA SER A 102 1.50 -38.50 -9.14
C SER A 102 2.87 -37.93 -9.56
N GLU A 103 3.97 -38.70 -9.44
CA GLU A 103 5.33 -38.20 -9.66
C GLU A 103 5.58 -37.65 -11.09
N ASP A 104 4.84 -38.16 -12.08
CA ASP A 104 5.00 -37.78 -13.49
C ASP A 104 3.99 -36.75 -14.03
N ASP A 105 2.94 -36.40 -13.27
CA ASP A 105 1.72 -35.74 -13.81
C ASP A 105 1.38 -34.37 -13.17
N ARG A 106 2.31 -33.72 -12.46
CA ARG A 106 2.07 -32.41 -11.83
C ARG A 106 1.83 -31.28 -12.85
N ALA A 107 0.74 -30.56 -12.70
CA ALA A 107 0.29 -29.46 -13.54
C ALA A 107 1.00 -28.13 -13.23
N VAL A 108 1.43 -27.91 -11.97
CA VAL A 108 2.15 -26.71 -11.51
C VAL A 108 3.36 -27.12 -10.66
N CYS A 109 4.47 -26.39 -10.77
CA CYS A 109 5.71 -26.78 -10.11
C CYS A 109 5.69 -26.52 -8.59
N GLY A 110 5.49 -25.26 -8.18
CA GLY A 110 5.40 -24.86 -6.76
C GLY A 110 6.59 -25.27 -5.89
N THR A 111 7.74 -25.65 -6.48
CA THR A 111 8.91 -26.11 -5.71
C THR A 111 9.46 -24.95 -4.91
N VAL A 112 9.47 -25.10 -3.58
CA VAL A 112 10.02 -24.12 -2.64
C VAL A 112 11.51 -24.40 -2.44
N TRP A 113 12.33 -23.36 -2.40
CA TRP A 113 13.75 -23.47 -2.08
C TRP A 113 14.15 -22.54 -0.92
N GLY A 114 15.24 -22.91 -0.23
CA GLY A 114 15.78 -22.16 0.90
C GLY A 114 16.70 -20.99 0.49
N GLN A 115 17.44 -20.45 1.45
CA GLN A 115 18.43 -19.39 1.23
C GLN A 115 19.55 -19.86 0.28
N ASN A 116 19.96 -18.98 -0.62
CA ASN A 116 20.97 -19.20 -1.67
C ASN A 116 20.53 -20.18 -2.79
N GLY A 117 19.23 -20.31 -3.01
CA GLY A 117 18.69 -21.07 -4.15
C GLY A 117 18.91 -20.35 -5.48
N VAL A 118 19.30 -21.09 -6.52
CA VAL A 118 19.42 -20.55 -7.89
C VAL A 118 18.06 -20.62 -8.59
N ALA A 119 17.59 -19.47 -9.09
CA ALA A 119 16.38 -19.40 -9.89
C ALA A 119 16.60 -18.59 -11.18
N TYR A 120 15.74 -18.86 -12.16
CA TYR A 120 15.75 -18.18 -13.45
C TYR A 120 14.59 -17.20 -13.51
N ARG A 121 14.90 -16.01 -14.01
CA ARG A 121 13.93 -14.97 -14.33
C ARG A 121 13.96 -14.74 -15.83
N CYS A 122 12.81 -14.87 -16.50
CA CYS A 122 12.69 -14.71 -17.95
C CYS A 122 11.77 -13.54 -18.23
N ARG A 123 12.33 -12.40 -18.64
CA ARG A 123 11.60 -11.15 -18.90
C ARG A 123 10.54 -11.28 -19.99
N THR A 124 10.70 -12.26 -20.89
CA THR A 124 9.72 -12.58 -21.92
C THR A 124 8.50 -13.32 -21.36
N CYS A 125 8.70 -14.24 -20.39
CA CYS A 125 7.66 -15.13 -19.86
C CYS A 125 7.08 -14.67 -18.52
N GLU A 126 7.82 -13.87 -17.75
CA GLU A 126 7.36 -13.35 -16.46
C GLU A 126 6.15 -12.43 -16.66
N SER A 127 5.27 -12.43 -15.66
CA SER A 127 4.22 -11.41 -15.56
C SER A 127 4.71 -10.22 -14.72
N ASP A 128 5.59 -10.45 -13.75
CA ASP A 128 6.21 -9.43 -12.89
C ASP A 128 7.71 -9.72 -12.65
N PRO A 129 8.54 -8.69 -12.36
CA PRO A 129 9.93 -8.84 -11.96
C PRO A 129 10.27 -9.76 -10.78
N THR A 130 9.29 -10.14 -9.96
CA THR A 130 9.43 -11.07 -8.83
C THR A 130 9.22 -12.52 -9.24
N CYS A 131 8.65 -12.80 -10.41
CA CYS A 131 8.37 -14.15 -10.86
C CYS A 131 9.65 -14.91 -11.22
N VAL A 132 9.74 -16.16 -10.77
CA VAL A 132 10.94 -16.98 -10.88
C VAL A 132 10.59 -18.45 -11.07
N ILE A 133 11.41 -19.15 -11.85
CA ILE A 133 11.28 -20.60 -12.03
C ILE A 133 12.56 -21.32 -11.64
N CYS A 134 12.42 -22.56 -11.14
CA CYS A 134 13.55 -23.40 -10.77
C CYS A 134 14.35 -23.84 -12.01
N VAL A 135 15.61 -24.24 -11.79
CA VAL A 135 16.50 -24.73 -12.85
C VAL A 135 15.88 -25.85 -13.69
N PRO A 136 15.24 -26.89 -13.10
CA PRO A 136 14.57 -27.93 -13.90
C PRO A 136 13.45 -27.39 -14.79
N CYS A 137 12.65 -26.43 -14.32
CA CYS A 137 11.56 -25.88 -15.14
C CYS A 137 12.08 -25.03 -16.29
N PHE A 138 13.14 -24.25 -16.07
CA PHE A 138 13.77 -23.48 -17.14
C PHE A 138 14.36 -24.39 -18.23
N GLN A 139 15.08 -25.44 -17.84
CA GLN A 139 15.70 -26.39 -18.77
C GLN A 139 14.67 -27.19 -19.59
N ASN A 140 13.51 -27.49 -19.00
CA ASN A 140 12.44 -28.23 -19.65
C ASN A 140 11.39 -27.31 -20.30
N GLY A 141 11.57 -25.98 -20.22
CA GLY A 141 10.70 -24.97 -20.80
C GLY A 141 11.21 -24.43 -22.13
N ASN A 142 10.32 -23.85 -22.92
CA ASN A 142 10.72 -23.17 -24.15
C ASN A 142 11.12 -21.72 -23.84
N HIS A 143 12.41 -21.52 -23.57
CA HIS A 143 13.02 -20.20 -23.37
C HIS A 143 14.04 -19.85 -24.46
N LYS A 144 13.95 -20.50 -25.63
CA LYS A 144 14.84 -20.22 -26.74
C LYS A 144 14.59 -18.81 -27.26
N ASP A 145 15.66 -18.04 -27.44
CA ASP A 145 15.63 -16.67 -27.93
C ASP A 145 14.83 -15.69 -27.02
N HIS A 146 14.61 -16.05 -25.76
CA HIS A 146 14.00 -15.18 -24.75
C HIS A 146 15.07 -14.38 -23.99
N ASP A 147 14.67 -13.24 -23.42
CA ASP A 147 15.48 -12.49 -22.48
C ASP A 147 15.34 -13.10 -21.08
N TYR A 148 16.45 -13.54 -20.48
CA TYR A 148 16.46 -14.10 -19.13
C TYR A 148 17.75 -13.75 -18.37
N SER A 149 17.66 -13.87 -17.04
CA SER A 149 18.79 -13.72 -16.12
C SER A 149 18.72 -14.77 -15.02
N ILE A 150 19.89 -15.11 -14.49
CA ILE A 150 20.05 -16.02 -13.35
C ILE A 150 20.16 -15.16 -12.09
N LEU A 151 19.47 -15.57 -11.03
CA LEU A 151 19.48 -14.86 -9.76
C LEU A 151 19.62 -15.83 -8.58
N GLU A 152 20.37 -15.40 -7.58
CA GLU A 152 20.44 -16.03 -6.27
C GLU A 152 19.31 -15.47 -5.41
N THR A 153 18.52 -16.37 -4.83
CA THR A 153 17.32 -16.00 -4.08
C THR A 153 17.54 -16.20 -2.58
N GLY A 154 16.93 -15.34 -1.77
CA GLY A 154 16.84 -15.50 -0.31
C GLY A 154 15.76 -16.51 0.14
N GLY A 155 15.14 -17.21 -0.80
CA GLY A 155 13.93 -18.03 -0.64
C GLY A 155 12.93 -17.75 -1.78
N GLY A 156 11.92 -18.61 -1.94
CA GLY A 156 10.87 -18.46 -2.96
C GLY A 156 10.29 -19.80 -3.42
N TYR A 157 9.36 -19.74 -4.38
CA TYR A 157 8.80 -20.92 -5.04
C TYR A 157 8.80 -20.77 -6.57
N CYS A 158 8.72 -21.89 -7.27
CA CYS A 158 8.67 -21.93 -8.74
C CYS A 158 7.28 -21.59 -9.29
N ASP A 159 7.20 -20.59 -10.17
CA ASP A 159 5.96 -20.14 -10.83
C ASP A 159 5.56 -20.96 -12.07
N CYS A 160 6.34 -21.97 -12.46
CA CYS A 160 6.06 -22.73 -13.68
C CYS A 160 4.72 -23.47 -13.59
N GLY A 161 3.82 -23.23 -14.55
CA GLY A 161 2.46 -23.77 -14.57
C GLY A 161 1.41 -22.85 -13.94
N ASP A 162 1.80 -21.78 -13.25
CA ASP A 162 0.85 -20.78 -12.76
C ASP A 162 0.65 -19.69 -13.84
N ALA A 163 -0.48 -19.75 -14.56
CA ALA A 163 -0.80 -18.78 -15.60
C ALA A 163 -1.01 -17.35 -15.09
N THR A 164 -1.15 -17.16 -13.77
CA THR A 164 -1.27 -15.84 -13.13
C THR A 164 0.08 -15.14 -12.94
N ALA A 165 1.18 -15.91 -12.91
CA ALA A 165 2.55 -15.45 -12.67
C ALA A 165 3.46 -15.66 -13.89
N TRP A 166 3.25 -16.71 -14.67
CA TRP A 166 4.10 -17.09 -15.80
C TRP A 166 3.27 -17.37 -17.06
N LYS A 167 3.71 -16.83 -18.21
CA LYS A 167 2.96 -17.00 -19.47
C LYS A 167 2.97 -18.47 -19.92
N PRO A 168 1.84 -19.02 -20.43
CA PRO A 168 1.74 -20.43 -20.85
C PRO A 168 2.79 -20.88 -21.87
N GLN A 169 3.26 -19.98 -22.75
CA GLN A 169 4.33 -20.27 -23.71
C GLN A 169 5.68 -20.63 -23.06
N GLY A 170 5.90 -20.18 -21.81
CA GLY A 170 7.09 -20.45 -21.01
C GLY A 170 6.92 -21.63 -20.05
N PHE A 171 5.79 -22.33 -20.07
CA PHE A 171 5.58 -23.53 -19.28
C PHE A 171 6.48 -24.66 -19.73
N CYS A 172 6.99 -25.43 -18.76
CA CYS A 172 7.82 -26.58 -19.07
C CYS A 172 6.99 -27.73 -19.65
N THR A 173 7.66 -28.79 -20.10
CA THR A 173 6.98 -29.98 -20.63
C THR A 173 6.18 -30.73 -19.58
N ARG A 174 6.54 -30.59 -18.29
CA ARG A 174 5.87 -31.26 -17.17
C ARG A 174 4.68 -30.46 -16.61
N HIS A 175 4.88 -29.18 -16.33
CA HIS A 175 3.86 -28.33 -15.70
C HIS A 175 3.14 -27.50 -16.75
N LYS A 176 1.92 -27.91 -17.11
CA LYS A 176 1.16 -27.36 -18.23
C LYS A 176 -0.01 -26.46 -17.85
N GLY A 177 -0.19 -26.16 -16.57
CA GLY A 177 -1.26 -25.28 -16.10
C GLY A 177 -2.20 -25.96 -15.11
N ALA A 178 -2.68 -25.21 -14.11
CA ALA A 178 -3.62 -25.71 -13.09
C ALA A 178 -4.92 -26.29 -13.69
N GLU A 179 -5.31 -25.88 -14.90
CA GLU A 179 -6.43 -26.44 -15.66
C GLU A 179 -6.26 -27.92 -16.04
N GLN A 180 -5.05 -28.48 -15.94
CA GLN A 180 -4.80 -29.90 -16.18
C GLN A 180 -4.88 -30.74 -14.91
N ILE A 181 -5.07 -30.12 -13.73
CA ILE A 181 -5.28 -30.84 -12.48
C ILE A 181 -6.57 -31.65 -12.62
N LYS A 182 -6.44 -32.98 -12.60
CA LYS A 182 -7.59 -33.87 -12.61
C LYS A 182 -8.31 -33.73 -11.27
N PRO A 183 -9.65 -33.64 -11.24
CA PRO A 183 -10.38 -33.67 -9.98
C PRO A 183 -10.15 -35.00 -9.27
N LEU A 184 -10.28 -34.99 -7.95
CA LEU A 184 -10.28 -36.21 -7.15
C LEU A 184 -11.38 -37.16 -7.67
N THR A 185 -11.12 -38.47 -7.66
CA THR A 185 -12.12 -39.45 -8.13
C THR A 185 -13.41 -39.31 -7.34
N GLU A 186 -14.56 -39.46 -8.01
CA GLU A 186 -15.88 -39.25 -7.38
C GLU A 186 -16.07 -40.12 -6.13
N GLU A 187 -15.61 -41.38 -6.19
CA GLU A 187 -15.61 -42.30 -5.05
C GLU A 187 -14.85 -41.72 -3.85
N LEU A 188 -13.61 -41.26 -4.06
CA LEU A 188 -12.79 -40.72 -2.99
C LEU A 188 -13.29 -39.36 -2.51
N ALA A 189 -13.75 -38.49 -3.41
CA ALA A 189 -14.36 -37.21 -3.05
C ALA A 189 -15.61 -37.39 -2.19
N SER A 190 -16.44 -38.40 -2.50
CA SER A 190 -17.65 -38.75 -1.73
C SER A 190 -17.35 -39.32 -0.34
N SER A 191 -16.16 -39.93 -0.17
CA SER A 191 -15.70 -40.52 1.08
C SER A 191 -14.96 -39.50 1.97
N VAL A 192 -13.97 -38.79 1.40
CA VAL A 192 -13.14 -37.80 2.12
C VAL A 192 -13.95 -36.56 2.50
N GLY A 193 -14.83 -36.10 1.60
CA GLY A 193 -15.54 -34.82 1.73
C GLY A 193 -16.33 -34.66 3.03
N PRO A 194 -17.31 -35.53 3.33
CA PRO A 194 -18.15 -35.39 4.52
C PRO A 194 -17.37 -35.40 5.85
N VAL A 195 -16.33 -36.24 5.94
CA VAL A 195 -15.48 -36.30 7.15
C VAL A 195 -14.64 -35.03 7.27
N LEU A 196 -14.10 -34.54 6.15
CA LEU A 196 -13.29 -33.32 6.12
C LEU A 196 -14.14 -32.08 6.45
N ASP A 197 -15.37 -31.98 5.94
CA ASP A 197 -16.27 -30.85 6.23
C ASP A 197 -16.55 -30.73 7.72
N GLU A 198 -16.86 -31.85 8.39
CA GLU A 198 -17.11 -31.88 9.83
C GLU A 198 -15.84 -31.56 10.63
N LEU A 199 -14.67 -32.07 10.20
CA LEU A 199 -13.39 -31.72 10.80
C LEU A 199 -13.09 -30.22 10.70
N LEU A 200 -13.32 -29.62 9.54
CA LEU A 200 -13.09 -28.20 9.29
C LEU A 200 -14.04 -27.32 10.11
N LEU A 201 -15.30 -27.73 10.24
CA LEU A 201 -16.28 -27.07 11.11
C LEU A 201 -15.85 -27.13 12.57
N PHE A 202 -15.48 -28.30 13.06
CA PHE A 202 -14.98 -28.49 14.42
C PHE A 202 -13.71 -27.67 14.68
N TRP A 203 -12.79 -27.63 13.71
CA TRP A 203 -11.57 -26.82 13.81
C TRP A 203 -11.90 -25.34 13.99
N LYS A 204 -12.79 -24.80 13.15
CA LYS A 204 -13.26 -23.41 13.24
C LYS A 204 -13.82 -23.10 14.63
N GLU A 205 -14.71 -23.94 15.15
CA GLU A 205 -15.33 -23.72 16.47
C GLU A 205 -14.31 -23.64 17.60
N ARG A 206 -13.21 -24.41 17.51
CA ARG A 206 -12.16 -24.45 18.53
C ARG A 206 -11.15 -23.32 18.43
N ILE A 207 -10.96 -22.71 17.25
CA ILE A 207 -10.07 -21.56 17.09
C ILE A 207 -10.80 -20.21 17.21
N CYS A 208 -12.12 -20.16 17.01
CA CYS A 208 -12.94 -18.97 17.19
C CYS A 208 -13.20 -18.63 18.68
N ILE A 209 -12.14 -18.41 19.46
CA ILE A 209 -12.24 -18.08 20.88
C ILE A 209 -12.08 -16.57 21.09
N PRO A 210 -13.05 -15.85 21.70
CA PRO A 210 -12.87 -14.46 22.06
C PRO A 210 -11.71 -14.29 23.06
N ARG A 211 -10.81 -13.32 22.81
CA ARG A 211 -9.59 -13.09 23.61
C ARG A 211 -9.87 -12.95 25.12
N GLU A 212 -10.99 -12.30 25.46
CA GLU A 212 -11.43 -12.05 26.85
C GLU A 212 -11.97 -13.29 27.56
N LYS A 213 -12.28 -14.37 26.83
CA LYS A 213 -12.92 -15.60 27.34
C LYS A 213 -12.08 -16.87 27.13
N ALA A 214 -10.85 -16.71 26.65
CA ALA A 214 -9.92 -17.79 26.37
C ALA A 214 -9.17 -18.20 27.65
N ASP A 215 -9.70 -19.17 28.38
CA ASP A 215 -8.94 -19.88 29.42
C ASP A 215 -7.79 -20.71 28.79
N ASP A 216 -6.74 -20.96 29.57
CA ASP A 216 -5.53 -21.66 29.15
C ASP A 216 -5.83 -23.05 28.59
N CYS A 217 -6.85 -23.73 29.13
CA CYS A 217 -7.31 -25.01 28.61
C CYS A 217 -7.77 -24.92 27.15
N LYS A 218 -8.57 -23.90 26.80
CA LYS A 218 -9.09 -23.72 25.45
C LYS A 218 -7.99 -23.37 24.45
N LYS A 219 -7.01 -22.56 24.87
CA LYS A 219 -5.83 -22.25 24.05
C LYS A 219 -5.02 -23.50 23.74
N ARG A 220 -4.76 -24.33 24.76
CA ARG A 220 -4.05 -25.62 24.57
C ARG A 220 -4.79 -26.54 23.61
N VAL A 221 -6.12 -26.64 23.72
CA VAL A 221 -6.93 -27.42 22.77
C VAL A 221 -6.80 -26.87 21.35
N ALA A 222 -6.93 -25.56 21.17
CA ALA A 222 -6.80 -24.91 19.85
C ALA A 222 -5.42 -25.13 19.23
N GLN A 223 -4.35 -25.06 20.04
CA GLN A 223 -2.97 -25.26 19.61
C GLN A 223 -2.72 -26.69 19.12
N GLU A 224 -3.04 -27.70 19.95
CA GLU A 224 -2.83 -29.11 19.61
C GLU A 224 -3.70 -29.57 18.43
N LEU A 225 -4.94 -29.08 18.36
CA LEU A 225 -5.82 -29.36 17.23
C LEU A 225 -5.27 -28.74 15.94
N THR A 226 -4.86 -27.48 15.98
CA THR A 226 -4.36 -26.75 14.80
C THR A 226 -3.09 -27.38 14.24
N ILE A 227 -2.10 -27.70 15.09
CA ILE A 227 -0.86 -28.31 14.62
C ILE A 227 -1.13 -29.70 14.00
N SER A 228 -2.01 -30.49 14.61
CA SER A 228 -2.34 -31.84 14.15
C SER A 228 -3.12 -31.84 12.83
N ILE A 229 -4.10 -30.95 12.69
CA ILE A 229 -4.82 -30.79 11.42
C ILE A 229 -3.89 -30.24 10.34
N ALA A 230 -3.06 -29.25 10.66
CA ALA A 230 -2.10 -28.70 9.70
C ALA A 230 -1.11 -29.76 9.20
N ASP A 231 -0.55 -30.59 10.10
CA ASP A 231 0.31 -31.72 9.74
C ASP A 231 -0.40 -32.74 8.83
N MET A 232 -1.64 -33.11 9.17
CA MET A 232 -2.43 -34.04 8.36
C MET A 232 -2.70 -33.49 6.95
N LEU A 233 -3.18 -32.24 6.86
CA LEU A 233 -3.51 -31.61 5.58
C LEU A 233 -2.28 -31.32 4.73
N LEU A 234 -1.14 -30.98 5.34
CA LEU A 234 0.13 -30.86 4.64
C LEU A 234 0.56 -32.19 4.01
N ARG A 235 0.41 -33.31 4.72
CA ARG A 235 0.63 -34.64 4.14
C ARG A 235 -0.28 -34.89 2.95
N PHE A 236 -1.58 -34.62 3.08
CA PHE A 236 -2.54 -34.78 1.98
C PHE A 236 -2.14 -33.95 0.75
N CYS A 237 -1.78 -32.68 0.96
CA CYS A 237 -1.37 -31.76 -0.10
C CYS A 237 -0.01 -32.11 -0.72
N ALA A 238 0.82 -32.93 -0.06
CA ALA A 238 2.08 -33.41 -0.60
C ALA A 238 1.89 -34.62 -1.53
N CYS A 239 0.88 -35.47 -1.26
CA CYS A 239 0.67 -36.73 -1.96
C CYS A 239 0.12 -36.58 -3.38
N SER A 240 -0.79 -35.64 -3.66
CA SER A 240 -1.25 -35.38 -5.03
C SER A 240 -1.85 -33.98 -5.20
N GLU A 241 -1.77 -33.43 -6.41
CA GLU A 241 -2.40 -32.16 -6.76
C GLU A 241 -3.93 -32.22 -6.74
N SER A 242 -4.53 -33.37 -7.10
CA SER A 242 -5.97 -33.59 -7.00
C SER A 242 -6.45 -33.47 -5.56
N LEU A 243 -5.71 -34.04 -4.60
CA LEU A 243 -6.05 -33.96 -3.19
C LEU A 243 -5.77 -32.56 -2.61
N LEU A 244 -4.70 -31.90 -3.05
CA LEU A 244 -4.44 -30.49 -2.72
C LEU A 244 -5.58 -29.59 -3.20
N SER A 245 -5.98 -29.70 -4.46
CA SER A 245 -7.07 -28.91 -5.04
C SER A 245 -8.39 -29.17 -4.31
N PHE A 246 -8.68 -30.44 -3.99
CA PHE A 246 -9.86 -30.81 -3.20
C PHE A 246 -9.84 -30.21 -1.77
N VAL A 247 -8.71 -30.31 -1.05
CA VAL A 247 -8.56 -29.72 0.30
C VAL A 247 -8.68 -28.20 0.24
N SER A 248 -8.00 -27.56 -0.71
CA SER A 248 -8.08 -26.12 -0.99
C SER A 248 -9.53 -25.68 -1.22
N GLN A 249 -10.28 -26.43 -2.03
CA GLN A 249 -11.70 -26.17 -2.29
C GLN A 249 -12.54 -26.24 -1.00
N ARG A 250 -12.43 -27.32 -0.23
CA ARG A 250 -13.19 -27.48 1.02
C ARG A 250 -12.88 -26.39 2.05
N ILE A 251 -11.63 -25.97 2.18
CA ILE A 251 -11.25 -24.93 3.14
C ILE A 251 -11.83 -23.57 2.76
N HIS A 252 -11.79 -23.17 1.48
CA HIS A 252 -12.32 -21.86 1.09
C HIS A 252 -13.85 -21.85 0.96
N GLU A 253 -14.48 -22.98 0.66
CA GLU A 253 -15.95 -23.11 0.66
C GLU A 253 -16.53 -23.18 2.08
N SER A 254 -15.72 -23.55 3.08
CA SER A 254 -16.12 -23.58 4.48
C SER A 254 -16.41 -22.16 5.01
N PRO A 255 -17.67 -21.83 5.36
CA PRO A 255 -18.05 -20.46 5.67
C PRO A 255 -17.30 -19.88 6.86
N GLY A 256 -16.52 -18.82 6.63
CA GLY A 256 -15.79 -18.09 7.67
C GLY A 256 -14.61 -18.85 8.30
N LEU A 257 -14.23 -20.02 7.78
CA LEU A 257 -13.05 -20.74 8.26
C LEU A 257 -11.77 -19.97 7.95
N LEU A 258 -11.60 -19.45 6.73
CA LEU A 258 -10.41 -18.68 6.37
C LEU A 258 -10.20 -17.48 7.28
N ASP A 259 -11.24 -16.67 7.54
CA ASP A 259 -11.15 -15.54 8.48
C ASP A 259 -10.76 -16.00 9.90
N ALA A 260 -11.32 -17.13 10.36
CA ALA A 260 -10.98 -17.72 11.64
C ALA A 260 -9.51 -18.16 11.72
N LEU A 261 -8.99 -18.83 10.68
CA LEU A 261 -7.60 -19.28 10.59
C LEU A 261 -6.63 -18.10 10.61
N MET A 262 -6.94 -17.03 9.87
CA MET A 262 -6.10 -15.83 9.83
C MET A 262 -6.05 -15.14 11.20
N ARG A 263 -7.20 -15.02 11.88
CA ARG A 263 -7.26 -14.43 13.23
C ARG A 263 -6.67 -15.33 14.32
N ALA A 264 -6.56 -16.63 14.07
CA ALA A 264 -6.04 -17.59 15.04
C ALA A 264 -4.56 -17.35 15.37
N GLU A 265 -3.78 -16.68 14.51
CA GLU A 265 -2.38 -16.38 14.81
C GLU A 265 -2.20 -15.61 16.13
N ARG A 266 -3.21 -14.84 16.56
CA ARG A 266 -3.20 -14.09 17.82
C ARG A 266 -3.36 -14.94 19.07
N ILE A 267 -3.85 -16.17 18.94
CA ILE A 267 -4.11 -17.08 20.08
C ILE A 267 -3.16 -18.29 20.09
N LEU A 268 -2.51 -18.56 18.97
CA LEU A 268 -1.63 -19.70 18.77
C LEU A 268 -0.19 -19.33 19.07
N ASP A 269 0.58 -20.29 19.59
CA ASP A 269 2.01 -20.09 19.81
C ASP A 269 2.77 -20.07 18.48
N LYS A 270 3.91 -19.37 18.45
CA LYS A 270 4.75 -19.19 17.25
C LYS A 270 5.02 -20.47 16.45
N LYS A 271 5.25 -21.61 17.13
CA LYS A 271 5.47 -22.91 16.45
C LYS A 271 4.24 -23.36 15.67
N VAL A 272 3.05 -23.20 16.25
CA VAL A 272 1.79 -23.59 15.62
C VAL A 272 1.42 -22.62 14.50
N VAL A 273 1.63 -21.32 14.71
CA VAL A 273 1.45 -20.29 13.66
C VAL A 273 2.33 -20.59 12.45
N ASN A 274 3.61 -20.91 12.64
CA ASN A 274 4.51 -21.28 11.55
C ASN A 274 3.98 -22.48 10.76
N LYS A 275 3.42 -23.48 11.45
CA LYS A 275 2.87 -24.67 10.79
C LYS A 275 1.57 -24.39 10.04
N LEU A 276 0.72 -23.53 10.60
CA LEU A 276 -0.47 -23.03 9.91
C LEU A 276 -0.09 -22.22 8.66
N HIS A 277 0.93 -21.35 8.76
CA HIS A 277 1.43 -20.59 7.62
C HIS A 277 2.04 -21.49 6.55
N GLU A 278 2.74 -22.57 6.93
CA GLU A 278 3.23 -23.58 5.98
C GLU A 278 2.06 -24.22 5.19
N LEU A 279 0.97 -24.59 5.87
CA LEU A 279 -0.24 -25.08 5.21
C LEU A 279 -0.84 -24.02 4.27
N LEU A 280 -1.07 -22.80 4.76
CA LEU A 280 -1.66 -21.74 3.94
C LEU A 280 -0.80 -21.39 2.71
N LEU A 281 0.54 -21.35 2.87
CA LEU A 281 1.49 -21.18 1.76
C LEU A 281 1.42 -22.33 0.76
N LYS A 282 1.17 -23.56 1.22
CA LYS A 282 0.97 -24.72 0.34
C LYS A 282 -0.33 -24.60 -0.46
N LEU A 283 -1.40 -24.11 0.16
CA LEU A 283 -2.73 -24.00 -0.44
C LEU A 283 -2.85 -22.83 -1.43
N ILE A 284 -2.14 -21.71 -1.23
CA ILE A 284 -2.11 -20.60 -2.20
C ILE A 284 -1.46 -20.98 -3.53
N ALA A 285 -0.84 -22.15 -3.66
CA ALA A 285 -0.44 -22.67 -4.96
C ALA A 285 -1.66 -22.98 -5.86
N GLU A 286 -2.84 -23.21 -5.28
CA GLU A 286 -4.10 -23.33 -6.01
C GLU A 286 -4.64 -21.92 -6.34
N PRO A 287 -4.79 -21.54 -7.63
CA PRO A 287 -5.34 -20.25 -8.04
C PRO A 287 -6.69 -19.83 -7.41
N ALA A 288 -7.66 -20.74 -7.30
CA ALA A 288 -8.98 -20.47 -6.71
C ALA A 288 -8.85 -20.17 -5.21
N PHE A 289 -8.06 -20.97 -4.49
CA PHE A 289 -7.77 -20.70 -3.09
C PHE A 289 -7.01 -19.38 -2.92
N LYS A 290 -6.00 -19.10 -3.77
CA LYS A 290 -5.24 -17.84 -3.77
C LYS A 290 -6.18 -16.64 -3.96
N CYS A 291 -7.12 -16.73 -4.91
CA CYS A 291 -8.14 -15.71 -5.16
C CYS A 291 -8.99 -15.46 -3.89
N GLU A 292 -9.56 -16.49 -3.25
CA GLU A 292 -10.40 -16.33 -2.05
C GLU A 292 -9.62 -15.91 -0.79
N PHE A 293 -8.44 -16.49 -0.57
CA PHE A 293 -7.53 -16.13 0.51
C PHE A 293 -7.17 -14.65 0.44
N ALA A 294 -6.82 -14.15 -0.75
CA ALA A 294 -6.48 -12.74 -0.94
C ALA A 294 -7.60 -11.78 -0.55
N LYS A 295 -8.87 -12.14 -0.82
CA LYS A 295 -10.04 -11.32 -0.44
C LYS A 295 -10.17 -11.18 1.08
N VAL A 296 -10.04 -12.29 1.80
CA VAL A 296 -10.07 -12.29 3.27
C VAL A 296 -8.82 -11.59 3.83
N PHE A 297 -7.68 -11.77 3.19
CA PHE A 297 -6.42 -11.13 3.59
C PHE A 297 -6.47 -9.61 3.53
N ILE A 298 -7.11 -9.01 2.52
CA ILE A 298 -7.32 -7.55 2.47
C ILE A 298 -8.15 -7.07 3.67
N GLN A 299 -9.20 -7.81 4.05
CA GLN A 299 -10.04 -7.46 5.20
C GLN A 299 -9.32 -7.61 6.53
N TYR A 300 -8.21 -8.35 6.57
CA TYR A 300 -7.38 -8.53 7.75
C TYR A 300 -6.50 -7.31 8.06
N TYR A 301 -6.07 -6.56 7.03
CA TYR A 301 -5.18 -5.39 7.21
C TYR A 301 -5.74 -4.35 8.20
N PRO A 302 -6.99 -3.86 8.06
CA PRO A 302 -7.54 -2.88 9.01
C PRO A 302 -7.58 -3.40 10.44
N VAL A 303 -7.85 -4.70 10.63
CA VAL A 303 -7.89 -5.32 11.95
C VAL A 303 -6.49 -5.27 12.58
N ALA A 304 -5.47 -5.76 11.88
CA ALA A 304 -4.10 -5.79 12.37
C ALA A 304 -3.55 -4.39 12.66
N PHE A 305 -3.65 -3.47 11.69
CA PHE A 305 -3.11 -2.12 11.85
C PHE A 305 -3.89 -1.29 12.86
N SER A 306 -5.18 -1.53 13.08
CA SER A 306 -5.91 -0.87 14.17
C SER A 306 -5.35 -1.25 15.55
N GLU A 307 -4.85 -2.48 15.72
CA GLU A 307 -4.29 -2.95 16.97
C GLU A 307 -2.85 -2.45 17.14
N VAL A 308 -2.07 -2.40 16.06
CA VAL A 308 -0.73 -1.75 16.06
C VAL A 308 -0.85 -0.27 16.45
N ILE A 309 -1.80 0.45 15.87
CA ILE A 309 -2.06 1.87 16.20
C ILE A 309 -2.46 2.02 17.68
N LYS A 310 -3.33 1.16 18.20
CA LYS A 310 -3.72 1.18 19.63
C LYS A 310 -2.54 0.88 20.55
N GLY A 311 -1.65 -0.01 20.15
CA GLY A 311 -0.44 -0.36 20.91
C GLY A 311 0.61 0.76 20.88
N GLY A 312 0.62 1.58 19.83
CA GLY A 312 1.50 2.75 19.70
C GLY A 312 2.99 2.40 19.56
N ASN A 313 3.32 1.15 19.21
CA ASN A 313 4.69 0.70 18.97
C ASN A 313 4.76 -0.45 17.95
N ASP A 314 5.88 -0.54 17.22
CA ASP A 314 6.11 -1.51 16.15
C ASP A 314 6.21 -2.97 16.63
N TYR A 315 6.55 -3.23 17.91
CA TYR A 315 6.61 -4.61 18.43
C TYR A 315 5.26 -5.33 18.29
N VAL A 316 4.15 -4.59 18.30
CA VAL A 316 2.82 -5.17 18.08
C VAL A 316 2.68 -5.75 16.67
N LEU A 317 3.37 -5.21 15.66
CA LEU A 317 3.35 -5.76 14.30
C LEU A 317 3.98 -7.17 14.24
N GLU A 318 4.94 -7.48 15.11
CA GLU A 318 5.53 -8.83 15.21
C GLU A 318 4.51 -9.88 15.65
N GLU A 319 3.41 -9.48 16.29
CA GLU A 319 2.28 -10.36 16.63
C GLU A 319 1.36 -10.67 15.43
N TYR A 320 1.60 -10.06 14.26
CA TYR A 320 0.86 -10.27 13.00
C TYR A 320 1.75 -10.82 11.87
N PRO A 321 2.45 -11.96 12.06
CA PRO A 321 3.38 -12.51 11.07
C PRO A 321 2.73 -12.89 9.73
N LEU A 322 1.41 -13.03 9.65
CA LEU A 322 0.70 -13.30 8.39
C LEU A 322 0.89 -12.17 7.37
N ILE A 323 0.88 -10.90 7.80
CA ILE A 323 1.06 -9.75 6.90
C ILE A 323 2.38 -9.81 6.11
N PRO A 324 3.57 -9.88 6.75
CA PRO A 324 4.82 -10.00 6.01
C PRO A 324 4.96 -11.33 5.27
N ALA A 325 4.38 -12.43 5.76
CA ALA A 325 4.47 -13.73 5.10
C ALA A 325 3.73 -13.81 3.76
N PHE A 326 2.55 -13.17 3.65
CA PHE A 326 1.66 -13.34 2.49
C PHE A 326 1.56 -12.12 1.58
N SER A 327 1.83 -10.90 2.06
CA SER A 327 1.76 -9.67 1.24
C SER A 327 2.54 -9.76 -0.07
N VAL A 328 3.79 -10.22 -0.03
CA VAL A 328 4.61 -10.41 -1.23
C VAL A 328 3.98 -11.46 -2.14
N GLN A 329 3.48 -12.57 -1.61
CA GLN A 329 2.92 -13.67 -2.40
C GLN A 329 1.61 -13.33 -3.11
N ILE A 330 0.91 -12.28 -2.65
CA ILE A 330 -0.38 -11.85 -3.19
C ILE A 330 -0.23 -10.58 -4.02
N PHE A 331 0.43 -9.54 -3.51
CA PHE A 331 0.46 -8.21 -4.11
C PHE A 331 1.48 -8.07 -5.26
N THR A 332 2.37 -9.04 -5.44
CA THR A 332 3.28 -9.06 -6.60
C THR A 332 2.73 -9.86 -7.78
N VAL A 333 1.57 -10.50 -7.65
CA VAL A 333 0.93 -11.25 -8.75
C VAL A 333 0.10 -10.28 -9.59
N PRO A 334 0.48 -9.93 -10.84
CA PRO A 334 -0.15 -8.82 -11.58
C PRO A 334 -1.64 -9.02 -11.85
N THR A 335 -2.01 -10.20 -12.33
CA THR A 335 -3.39 -10.53 -12.72
C THR A 335 -4.33 -10.53 -11.51
N LEU A 336 -3.87 -11.11 -10.40
CA LEU A 336 -4.61 -11.11 -9.14
C LEU A 336 -4.68 -9.70 -8.55
N THR A 337 -3.54 -9.01 -8.41
CA THR A 337 -3.46 -7.67 -7.81
C THR A 337 -4.33 -6.67 -8.54
N THR A 338 -4.34 -6.68 -9.87
CA THR A 338 -5.21 -5.83 -10.69
C THR A 338 -6.68 -6.07 -10.35
N ARG A 339 -7.11 -7.33 -10.26
CA ARG A 339 -8.48 -7.67 -9.85
C ARG A 339 -8.79 -7.24 -8.42
N LEU A 340 -7.86 -7.44 -7.48
CA LEU A 340 -8.04 -7.03 -6.09
C LEU A 340 -8.19 -5.51 -5.94
N VAL A 341 -7.48 -4.72 -6.74
CA VAL A 341 -7.62 -3.25 -6.77
C VAL A 341 -8.97 -2.84 -7.35
N ARG A 342 -9.41 -3.48 -8.45
CA ARG A 342 -10.67 -3.16 -9.13
C ARG A 342 -11.91 -3.61 -8.36
N GLU A 343 -11.92 -4.86 -7.89
CA GLU A 343 -13.09 -5.53 -7.32
C GLU A 343 -13.15 -5.47 -5.79
N HIS A 344 -11.99 -5.35 -5.12
CA HIS A 344 -11.88 -5.47 -3.65
C HIS A 344 -11.19 -4.29 -2.95
N ASN A 345 -10.96 -3.18 -3.67
CA ASN A 345 -10.40 -1.94 -3.12
C ASN A 345 -9.04 -2.09 -2.40
N LEU A 346 -8.19 -3.03 -2.81
CA LEU A 346 -6.90 -3.33 -2.15
C LEU A 346 -6.07 -2.07 -1.85
N LEU A 347 -5.78 -1.24 -2.86
CA LEU A 347 -4.97 -0.04 -2.66
C LEU A 347 -5.64 0.96 -1.72
N GLY A 348 -6.97 1.09 -1.79
CA GLY A 348 -7.74 1.94 -0.87
C GLY A 348 -7.58 1.50 0.57
N THR A 349 -7.70 0.20 0.85
CA THR A 349 -7.49 -0.36 2.19
C THR A 349 -6.09 -0.09 2.73
N LEU A 350 -5.04 -0.24 1.91
CA LEU A 350 -3.67 0.08 2.32
C LEU A 350 -3.49 1.56 2.65
N LEU A 351 -4.02 2.45 1.81
CA LEU A 351 -3.96 3.90 2.02
C LEU A 351 -4.78 4.35 3.24
N GLU A 352 -5.92 3.73 3.51
CA GLU A 352 -6.73 3.97 4.70
C GLU A 352 -5.99 3.57 5.98
N CYS A 353 -5.36 2.39 6.00
CA CYS A 353 -4.52 1.96 7.13
C CYS A 353 -3.36 2.94 7.37
N LEU A 354 -2.66 3.37 6.30
CA LEU A 354 -1.54 4.29 6.42
C LEU A 354 -1.99 5.68 6.88
N THR A 355 -3.14 6.14 6.39
CA THR A 355 -3.75 7.41 6.82
C THR A 355 -4.14 7.35 8.29
N ALA A 356 -4.78 6.26 8.75
CA ALA A 356 -5.12 6.08 10.16
C ALA A 356 -3.88 6.06 11.05
N LEU A 357 -2.81 5.41 10.60
CA LEU A 357 -1.52 5.39 11.29
C LEU A 357 -0.94 6.80 11.41
N PHE A 358 -0.83 7.56 10.32
CA PHE A 358 -0.32 8.93 10.37
C PHE A 358 -1.18 9.84 11.23
N LEU A 359 -2.51 9.77 11.12
CA LEU A 359 -3.42 10.55 11.95
C LEU A 359 -3.25 10.26 13.45
N SER A 360 -2.90 9.03 13.83
CA SER A 360 -2.59 8.71 15.24
C SER A 360 -1.34 9.41 15.77
N CYS A 361 -0.46 9.87 14.87
CA CYS A 361 0.79 10.55 15.17
C CYS A 361 0.75 12.06 14.86
N VAL A 362 -0.41 12.62 14.48
CA VAL A 362 -0.54 14.06 14.16
C VAL A 362 -0.57 14.92 15.42
N GLY A 363 0.07 16.09 15.33
CA GLY A 363 0.09 17.13 16.36
C GLY A 363 -1.09 18.11 16.28
N GLU A 364 -1.12 19.08 17.19
CA GLU A 364 -2.13 20.15 17.17
C GLU A 364 -2.02 21.05 15.93
N ASP A 365 -0.83 21.10 15.33
CA ASP A 365 -0.53 21.81 14.08
C ASP A 365 -1.04 21.08 12.82
N GLY A 366 -1.68 19.91 12.98
CA GLY A 366 -2.18 19.11 11.88
C GLY A 366 -1.09 18.35 11.11
N ARG A 367 0.15 18.31 11.61
CA ARG A 367 1.28 17.65 10.95
C ARG A 367 1.73 16.40 11.71
N LEU A 368 2.35 15.48 10.98
CA LEU A 368 2.94 14.27 11.53
C LEU A 368 4.07 14.62 12.50
N GLN A 369 3.96 14.19 13.75
CA GLN A 369 5.00 14.40 14.77
C GLN A 369 6.01 13.25 14.72
N THR A 370 7.24 13.55 14.30
CA THR A 370 8.35 12.57 14.22
C THR A 370 8.53 11.79 15.52
N SER A 371 8.47 12.47 16.67
CA SER A 371 8.66 11.86 17.99
C SER A 371 7.62 10.79 18.35
N LYS A 372 6.40 10.90 17.81
CA LYS A 372 5.36 9.86 17.97
C LYS A 372 5.47 8.80 16.89
N TRP A 373 5.68 9.24 15.64
CA TRP A 373 5.70 8.39 14.47
C TRP A 373 6.84 7.38 14.46
N VAL A 374 8.00 7.71 15.01
CA VAL A 374 9.16 6.80 15.08
C VAL A 374 8.83 5.47 15.79
N ASN A 375 7.87 5.46 16.72
CA ASN A 375 7.44 4.20 17.36
C ASN A 375 6.62 3.30 16.42
N LEU A 376 6.10 3.84 15.31
CA LEU A 376 5.30 3.16 14.29
C LEU A 376 6.01 3.20 12.93
N TYR A 377 7.34 3.23 12.94
CA TYR A 377 8.19 3.32 11.77
C TYR A 377 8.02 2.06 10.91
N ASP A 378 8.29 0.88 11.45
CA ASP A 378 8.25 -0.38 10.69
C ASP A 378 6.84 -0.65 10.13
N ALA A 379 5.79 -0.36 10.91
CA ALA A 379 4.41 -0.45 10.46
C ALA A 379 4.11 0.50 9.28
N SER A 380 4.60 1.73 9.32
CA SER A 380 4.45 2.68 8.21
C SER A 380 5.16 2.19 6.95
N PHE A 381 6.39 1.72 7.09
CA PHE A 381 7.19 1.21 5.98
C PHE A 381 6.59 -0.06 5.39
N LYS A 382 5.99 -0.93 6.21
CA LYS A 382 5.29 -2.11 5.72
C LYS A 382 4.13 -1.75 4.80
N LEU A 383 3.31 -0.77 5.18
CA LEU A 383 2.19 -0.30 4.36
C LEU A 383 2.65 0.41 3.08
N LEU A 384 3.70 1.23 3.17
CA LEU A 384 4.30 1.89 2.00
C LEU A 384 4.88 0.87 1.02
N GLU A 385 5.55 -0.17 1.54
CA GLU A 385 6.12 -1.24 0.73
C GLU A 385 5.03 -2.10 0.06
N ASP A 386 3.94 -2.38 0.77
CA ASP A 386 2.79 -3.10 0.20
C ASP A 386 2.07 -2.28 -0.87
N ALA A 387 1.90 -0.97 -0.65
CA ALA A 387 1.39 -0.06 -1.68
C ALA A 387 2.33 -0.01 -2.89
N ARG A 388 3.65 -0.10 -2.67
CA ARG A 388 4.67 -0.16 -3.73
C ARG A 388 4.54 -1.42 -4.56
N TYR A 389 4.33 -2.59 -3.95
CA TYR A 389 4.08 -3.84 -4.68
C TYR A 389 2.85 -3.70 -5.58
N VAL A 390 1.77 -3.14 -5.05
CA VAL A 390 0.52 -2.95 -5.81
C VAL A 390 0.68 -1.99 -6.98
N LEU A 391 1.30 -0.82 -6.76
CA LEU A 391 1.46 0.23 -7.76
C LEU A 391 2.60 -0.02 -8.76
N ARG A 392 3.43 -1.04 -8.54
CA ARG A 392 4.48 -1.44 -9.49
C ARG A 392 3.89 -2.00 -10.79
N HIS A 393 2.70 -2.59 -10.72
CA HIS A 393 1.98 -3.09 -11.90
C HIS A 393 1.46 -1.91 -12.72
N GLU A 394 1.93 -1.79 -13.96
CA GLU A 394 1.59 -0.68 -14.87
C GLU A 394 0.08 -0.56 -15.12
N GLU A 395 -0.62 -1.70 -15.24
CA GLU A 395 -2.07 -1.72 -15.40
C GLU A 395 -2.78 -1.11 -14.18
N VAL A 396 -2.27 -1.38 -12.97
CA VAL A 396 -2.82 -0.84 -11.72
C VAL A 396 -2.59 0.66 -11.64
N SER A 397 -1.36 1.14 -11.86
CA SER A 397 -1.07 2.58 -11.77
C SER A 397 -1.84 3.39 -12.82
N THR A 398 -1.99 2.87 -14.04
CA THR A 398 -2.78 3.49 -15.11
C THR A 398 -4.28 3.52 -14.77
N TYR A 399 -4.82 2.40 -14.26
CA TYR A 399 -6.20 2.32 -13.78
C TYR A 399 -6.45 3.29 -12.62
N VAL A 400 -5.55 3.35 -11.64
CA VAL A 400 -5.69 4.24 -10.47
C VAL A 400 -5.73 5.70 -10.90
N ALA A 401 -4.84 6.10 -11.80
CA ALA A 401 -4.78 7.47 -12.29
C ALA A 401 -6.02 7.86 -13.13
N SER A 402 -6.53 6.93 -13.95
CA SER A 402 -7.59 7.23 -14.91
C SER A 402 -9.00 7.04 -14.37
N GLU A 403 -9.21 6.02 -13.53
CA GLU A 403 -10.54 5.57 -13.10
C GLU A 403 -10.79 5.70 -11.59
N ARG A 404 -9.73 5.93 -10.78
CA ARG A 404 -9.83 6.04 -9.31
C ARG A 404 -9.25 7.35 -8.78
N PRO A 405 -9.83 8.51 -9.15
CA PRO A 405 -9.37 9.80 -8.64
C PRO A 405 -9.50 9.92 -7.11
N ASP A 406 -10.41 9.17 -6.49
CA ASP A 406 -10.53 9.04 -5.04
C ASP A 406 -9.23 8.56 -4.37
N LEU A 407 -8.54 7.58 -4.97
CA LEU A 407 -7.29 7.04 -4.45
C LEU A 407 -6.13 8.02 -4.60
N THR A 408 -6.06 8.72 -5.75
CA THR A 408 -5.07 9.80 -5.94
C THR A 408 -5.29 10.95 -4.96
N SER A 409 -6.56 11.29 -4.67
CA SER A 409 -6.91 12.31 -3.68
C SER A 409 -6.54 11.87 -2.27
N SER A 410 -6.81 10.60 -1.90
CA SER A 410 -6.36 10.02 -0.63
C SER A 410 -4.85 10.08 -0.47
N TRP A 411 -4.08 9.81 -1.54
CA TRP A 411 -2.63 9.97 -1.53
C TRP A 411 -2.19 11.42 -1.29
N VAL A 412 -2.79 12.40 -1.98
CA VAL A 412 -2.49 13.83 -1.77
C VAL A 412 -2.81 14.27 -0.34
N LYS A 413 -3.94 13.82 0.22
CA LYS A 413 -4.33 14.09 1.62
C LYS A 413 -3.31 13.52 2.61
N LEU A 414 -2.79 12.32 2.34
CA LEU A 414 -1.74 11.71 3.14
C LEU A 414 -0.45 12.52 3.08
N LEU A 415 -0.03 12.99 1.89
CA LEU A 415 1.13 13.88 1.78
C LEU A 415 0.96 15.19 2.53
N LEU A 416 -0.27 15.69 2.67
CA LEU A 416 -0.61 16.87 3.47
C LEU A 416 -0.21 16.72 4.93
N LEU A 417 -0.38 15.52 5.51
CA LEU A 417 -0.02 15.23 6.90
C LEU A 417 1.49 15.29 7.12
N VAL A 418 2.27 14.96 6.09
CA VAL A 418 3.74 14.89 6.12
C VAL A 418 4.37 16.22 5.65
N GLN A 419 3.58 17.09 5.02
CA GLN A 419 4.04 18.39 4.51
C GLN A 419 4.47 19.30 5.66
N GLY A 420 5.76 19.64 5.67
CA GLY A 420 6.37 20.50 6.70
C GLY A 420 6.59 19.80 8.04
N MET A 421 6.64 18.47 8.08
CA MET A 421 7.02 17.72 9.29
C MET A 421 8.48 17.98 9.68
N ASP A 422 8.86 17.64 10.91
CA ASP A 422 10.23 17.79 11.43
C ASP A 422 10.85 19.21 11.23
N PRO A 423 10.13 20.29 11.60
CA PRO A 423 10.64 21.64 11.40
C PRO A 423 11.84 21.94 12.32
N HIS A 424 12.78 22.71 11.79
CA HIS A 424 13.96 23.18 12.50
C HIS A 424 13.82 24.67 12.83
N LYS A 425 14.05 25.04 14.10
CA LYS A 425 14.06 26.43 14.57
C LYS A 425 15.43 26.82 15.09
N ARG A 426 15.97 27.96 14.65
CA ARG A 426 17.31 28.39 15.05
C ARG A 426 17.36 28.69 16.55
N VAL A 427 18.34 28.13 17.24
CA VAL A 427 18.60 28.39 18.66
C VAL A 427 19.66 29.48 18.79
N THR A 428 19.29 30.60 19.40
CA THR A 428 20.21 31.74 19.63
C THR A 428 20.73 31.81 21.08
N SER A 429 20.01 31.18 22.02
CA SER A 429 20.34 31.09 23.45
C SER A 429 21.11 29.80 23.81
N ILE A 430 21.18 29.44 25.10
CA ILE A 430 21.91 28.25 25.61
C ILE A 430 21.44 26.98 24.87
N PRO A 431 22.34 26.05 24.48
CA PRO A 431 21.97 24.83 23.75
C PRO A 431 20.96 24.00 24.55
N ALA A 432 19.94 23.49 23.87
CA ALA A 432 19.15 22.38 24.40
C ALA A 432 19.96 21.10 24.13
N GLU A 433 20.38 20.43 25.20
CA GLU A 433 21.02 19.11 25.10
C GLU A 433 19.94 18.08 24.74
N GLY A 434 20.08 17.47 23.57
CA GLY A 434 19.23 16.39 23.12
C GLY A 434 19.73 15.86 21.77
N GLU A 435 20.40 14.72 21.78
CA GLU A 435 20.70 13.99 20.54
C GLU A 435 19.40 13.31 20.07
N ASN A 436 18.96 13.62 18.85
CA ASN A 436 17.86 12.90 18.22
C ASN A 436 18.43 11.69 17.50
N GLU A 437 18.26 10.49 18.07
CA GLU A 437 18.77 9.24 17.49
C GLU A 437 18.11 8.88 16.14
N ASN A 438 16.97 9.51 15.79
CA ASN A 438 16.16 9.17 14.63
C ASN A 438 16.18 10.22 13.51
N LEU A 439 17.25 11.01 13.43
CA LEU A 439 17.38 12.09 12.46
C LEU A 439 17.16 11.65 11.00
N SER A 440 17.58 10.43 10.63
CA SER A 440 17.46 9.93 9.25
C SER A 440 16.03 9.48 8.88
N ALA A 441 15.18 9.18 9.86
CA ALA A 441 13.89 8.56 9.64
C ALA A 441 12.93 9.42 8.76
N PRO A 442 12.81 10.74 8.96
CA PRO A 442 12.04 11.61 8.05
C PRO A 442 12.52 11.61 6.59
N PHE A 443 13.83 11.50 6.35
CA PHE A 443 14.39 11.40 4.99
C PHE A 443 14.05 10.05 4.35
N MET A 444 14.15 8.96 5.12
CA MET A 444 13.73 7.62 4.68
C MET A 444 12.23 7.60 4.33
N LEU A 445 11.38 8.21 5.15
CA LEU A 445 9.95 8.34 4.83
C LEU A 445 9.74 9.11 3.52
N GLY A 446 10.40 10.26 3.38
CA GLY A 446 10.35 11.07 2.15
C GLY A 446 10.75 10.29 0.89
N HIS A 447 11.73 9.39 1.00
CA HIS A 447 12.15 8.53 -0.10
C HIS A 447 11.07 7.54 -0.53
N TYR A 448 10.47 6.80 0.41
CA TYR A 448 9.41 5.84 0.09
C TYR A 448 8.16 6.54 -0.46
N LEU A 449 7.79 7.70 0.08
CA LEU A 449 6.76 8.54 -0.50
C LEU A 449 7.10 8.92 -1.96
N GLY A 450 8.35 9.32 -2.22
CA GLY A 450 8.82 9.63 -3.57
C GLY A 450 8.74 8.45 -4.55
N ILE A 451 9.01 7.23 -4.09
CA ILE A 451 8.84 6.02 -4.92
C ILE A 451 7.37 5.84 -5.34
N ILE A 452 6.44 5.94 -4.40
CA ILE A 452 5.01 5.81 -4.68
C ILE A 452 4.52 6.93 -5.62
N GLN A 453 4.98 8.18 -5.40
CA GLN A 453 4.70 9.31 -6.28
C GLN A 453 5.12 9.03 -7.73
N ASN A 454 6.32 8.47 -7.93
CA ASN A 454 6.83 8.12 -9.25
C ASN A 454 5.97 7.04 -9.92
N LEU A 455 5.53 6.02 -9.17
CA LEU A 455 4.66 4.96 -9.70
C LEU A 455 3.28 5.50 -10.13
N LEU A 456 2.66 6.37 -9.31
CA LEU A 456 1.40 7.03 -9.66
C LEU A 456 1.56 7.95 -10.88
N LEU A 457 2.67 8.69 -10.95
CA LEU A 457 2.99 9.58 -12.07
C LEU A 457 3.11 8.80 -13.39
N LYS A 458 3.85 7.68 -13.39
CA LYS A 458 4.00 6.82 -14.57
C LYS A 458 2.63 6.39 -15.10
N GLY A 459 1.75 5.90 -14.22
CA GLY A 459 0.39 5.53 -14.60
C GLY A 459 -0.44 6.69 -15.15
N ALA A 460 -0.30 7.89 -14.57
CA ALA A 460 -1.02 9.09 -15.02
C ALA A 460 -0.56 9.63 -16.38
N LEU A 461 0.68 9.30 -16.78
CA LEU A 461 1.27 9.73 -18.05
C LEU A 461 1.22 8.67 -19.15
N SER A 462 0.83 7.43 -18.83
CA SER A 462 0.61 6.37 -19.83
C SER A 462 -0.54 6.72 -20.78
N SER A 463 -0.38 6.41 -22.08
CA SER A 463 -1.44 6.62 -23.07
C SER A 463 -2.45 5.47 -23.04
N PRO A 464 -3.77 5.74 -22.93
CA PRO A 464 -4.77 4.69 -22.93
C PRO A 464 -4.93 4.14 -24.36
N GLY A 465 -4.27 3.01 -24.70
CA GLY A 465 -4.49 2.40 -26.02
C GLY A 465 -3.59 1.26 -26.53
N GLN A 466 -2.59 0.77 -25.81
CA GLN A 466 -1.67 -0.27 -26.35
C GLN A 466 -1.67 -1.64 -25.67
N GLN A 467 -2.59 -1.91 -24.73
CA GLN A 467 -2.68 -3.24 -24.16
C GLN A 467 -3.90 -3.98 -24.74
N GLU A 468 -3.61 -4.93 -25.63
CA GLU A 468 -4.55 -5.99 -25.99
C GLU A 468 -5.03 -6.65 -24.69
N SER A 469 -6.34 -6.67 -24.48
CA SER A 469 -6.96 -7.39 -23.37
C SER A 469 -6.58 -8.86 -23.46
N THR A 470 -5.60 -9.30 -22.66
CA THR A 470 -5.38 -10.72 -22.42
C THR A 470 -6.63 -11.24 -21.73
N ASN A 471 -7.33 -12.16 -22.40
CA ASN A 471 -8.61 -12.72 -21.95
C ASN A 471 -8.56 -13.14 -20.48
N VAL A 472 -9.22 -12.35 -19.63
CA VAL A 472 -9.43 -12.59 -18.21
C VAL A 472 -10.49 -13.68 -18.10
N THR A 473 -10.10 -14.95 -18.11
CA THR A 473 -11.06 -16.06 -17.94
C THR A 473 -10.60 -17.14 -16.96
N ALA A 474 -9.35 -17.13 -16.49
CA ALA A 474 -8.81 -18.23 -15.69
C ALA A 474 -9.42 -18.38 -14.27
N CYS A 475 -9.68 -17.30 -13.52
CA CYS A 475 -10.22 -17.43 -12.14
C CYS A 475 -11.78 -17.44 -12.09
N SER A 476 -12.48 -17.47 -13.23
CA SER A 476 -13.96 -17.50 -13.27
C SER A 476 -14.58 -18.85 -13.66
N THR A 477 -13.81 -19.74 -14.30
CA THR A 477 -14.33 -21.00 -14.86
C THR A 477 -14.43 -22.15 -13.86
N ALA A 478 -13.91 -22.01 -12.64
CA ALA A 478 -13.89 -23.09 -11.66
C ALA A 478 -15.18 -23.25 -10.83
N THR A 479 -16.12 -22.29 -10.87
CA THR A 479 -17.31 -22.30 -9.99
C THR A 479 -18.63 -22.72 -10.66
N LYS A 480 -18.60 -23.21 -11.91
CA LYS A 480 -19.83 -23.70 -12.58
C LYS A 480 -19.65 -25.08 -13.19
N GLY A 481 -19.71 -26.08 -12.32
CA GLY A 481 -19.75 -27.50 -12.69
C GLY A 481 -21.00 -28.20 -12.16
N MET A 482 -22.21 -27.73 -12.49
CA MET A 482 -23.42 -28.55 -12.61
C MET A 482 -24.59 -27.69 -13.12
N GLU A 483 -24.86 -27.66 -14.42
CA GLU A 483 -26.22 -27.60 -14.98
C GLU A 483 -26.20 -27.71 -16.51
N SER A 484 -27.22 -28.40 -17.02
CA SER A 484 -27.25 -29.11 -18.29
C SER A 484 -27.08 -28.26 -19.56
N ALA A 485 -26.50 -28.91 -20.56
CA ALA A 485 -26.41 -28.50 -21.96
C ALA A 485 -27.70 -27.88 -22.53
N LYS A 486 -27.56 -26.72 -23.20
CA LYS A 486 -28.24 -26.44 -24.47
C LYS A 486 -27.55 -25.33 -25.26
N ASN A 487 -27.17 -25.73 -26.47
CA ASN A 487 -26.67 -24.95 -27.60
C ASN A 487 -27.34 -23.57 -27.79
N GLN A 488 -26.53 -22.56 -28.10
CA GLN A 488 -26.82 -21.66 -29.21
C GLN A 488 -25.54 -21.23 -29.94
N ARG A 489 -25.38 -21.78 -31.14
CA ARG A 489 -24.45 -21.34 -32.18
C ARG A 489 -24.86 -19.94 -32.64
N LEU A 490 -23.90 -19.01 -32.77
CA LEU A 490 -23.90 -18.06 -33.88
C LEU A 490 -22.45 -17.85 -34.36
N ALA A 491 -22.32 -17.86 -35.68
CA ALA A 491 -21.11 -18.14 -36.44
C ALA A 491 -20.19 -16.92 -36.65
N LYS A 492 -18.90 -17.23 -36.80
CA LYS A 492 -17.90 -16.42 -37.52
C LYS A 492 -18.39 -16.07 -38.94
N VAL A 493 -18.14 -14.84 -39.38
CA VAL A 493 -17.70 -14.57 -40.77
C VAL A 493 -16.70 -13.42 -40.75
N GLY A 494 -15.47 -13.70 -41.17
CA GLY A 494 -14.46 -12.70 -41.44
C GLY A 494 -14.73 -11.99 -42.77
N ARG A 495 -14.33 -10.72 -42.83
CA ARG A 495 -13.95 -10.06 -44.08
C ARG A 495 -12.55 -9.49 -43.91
N VAL A 496 -11.62 -10.13 -44.61
CA VAL A 496 -10.36 -9.54 -45.05
C VAL A 496 -10.70 -8.64 -46.23
N SER A 497 -10.34 -7.37 -46.18
CA SER A 497 -10.19 -6.57 -47.41
C SER A 497 -9.22 -5.40 -47.21
N HIS A 498 -8.06 -5.58 -47.85
CA HIS A 498 -7.22 -4.60 -48.51
C HIS A 498 -6.69 -3.38 -47.73
N GLU A 499 -5.38 -3.47 -47.50
CA GLU A 499 -4.42 -2.37 -47.52
C GLU A 499 -4.86 -1.21 -48.42
N ASN A 500 -4.98 -0.04 -47.82
CA ASN A 500 -4.50 1.19 -48.42
C ASN A 500 -3.95 2.07 -47.31
N SER A 501 -2.63 2.06 -47.24
CA SER A 501 -1.79 3.09 -46.65
C SER A 501 -2.22 4.45 -47.20
N VAL A 502 -2.80 5.27 -46.32
CA VAL A 502 -2.70 6.73 -46.40
C VAL A 502 -2.40 7.16 -44.98
N CYS A 503 -1.13 7.49 -44.74
CA CYS A 503 -0.69 8.26 -43.58
C CYS A 503 -1.46 9.59 -43.56
N THR A 504 -2.60 9.63 -42.89
CA THR A 504 -3.01 10.85 -42.21
C THR A 504 -2.10 10.97 -41.00
N LEU A 505 -1.10 11.86 -41.11
CA LEU A 505 -0.41 12.46 -39.98
C LEU A 505 -1.50 12.95 -39.01
N SER A 506 -1.83 12.13 -38.02
CA SER A 506 -2.57 12.59 -36.86
C SER A 506 -1.63 13.54 -36.15
N ASP A 507 -2.02 14.82 -36.10
CA ASP A 507 -1.39 15.82 -35.27
C ASP A 507 -1.04 15.20 -33.92
N SER A 508 0.26 15.13 -33.62
CA SER A 508 0.74 14.75 -32.30
C SER A 508 0.33 15.88 -31.36
N SER A 509 -0.88 15.78 -30.80
CA SER A 509 -1.35 16.74 -29.81
C SER A 509 -0.37 16.73 -28.64
N SER A 510 0.36 17.83 -28.49
CA SER A 510 1.25 18.18 -27.38
C SER A 510 0.50 18.39 -26.05
N GLU A 511 -0.62 17.69 -25.86
CA GLU A 511 -1.51 17.84 -24.72
C GLU A 511 -1.17 16.82 -23.62
N ILE A 512 -1.11 17.32 -22.39
CA ILE A 512 -0.86 16.49 -21.21
C ILE A 512 -2.05 15.58 -20.96
N PRO A 513 -1.84 14.29 -20.64
CA PRO A 513 -2.92 13.39 -20.27
C PRO A 513 -3.79 13.96 -19.14
N SER A 514 -5.11 13.88 -19.31
CA SER A 514 -6.10 14.36 -18.31
C SER A 514 -5.81 13.90 -16.87
N PRO A 515 -5.40 12.63 -16.61
CA PRO A 515 -5.03 12.20 -15.26
C PRO A 515 -3.87 12.99 -14.64
N ALA A 516 -2.83 13.28 -15.43
CA ALA A 516 -1.68 14.05 -14.96
C ALA A 516 -2.05 15.52 -14.68
N ALA A 517 -2.86 16.15 -15.53
CA ALA A 517 -3.38 17.49 -15.29
C ALA A 517 -4.24 17.57 -14.01
N CYS A 518 -5.06 16.54 -13.76
CA CYS A 518 -5.85 16.43 -12.53
C CYS A 518 -4.96 16.35 -11.29
N LEU A 519 -3.91 15.51 -11.32
CA LEU A 519 -2.94 15.41 -10.23
C LEU A 519 -2.23 16.73 -9.94
N ILE A 520 -1.80 17.45 -10.98
CA ILE A 520 -1.17 18.79 -10.83
C ILE A 520 -2.13 19.74 -10.11
N ARG A 521 -3.39 19.79 -10.52
CA ARG A 521 -4.41 20.63 -9.87
C ARG A 521 -4.64 20.24 -8.42
N GLN A 522 -4.65 18.95 -8.10
CA GLN A 522 -4.78 18.47 -6.72
C GLN A 522 -3.57 18.86 -5.86
N CYS A 523 -2.35 18.71 -6.38
CA CYS A 523 -1.11 19.17 -5.73
C CYS A 523 -1.17 20.67 -5.40
N LEU A 524 -1.58 21.49 -6.37
CA LEU A 524 -1.65 22.93 -6.18
C LEU A 524 -2.68 23.29 -5.10
N LYS A 525 -3.90 22.76 -5.18
CA LYS A 525 -4.92 22.97 -4.14
C LYS A 525 -4.43 22.58 -2.75
N ALA A 526 -3.72 21.45 -2.65
CA ALA A 526 -3.10 20.97 -1.42
C ALA A 526 -2.03 21.92 -0.87
N ILE A 527 -1.11 22.41 -1.73
CA ILE A 527 -0.08 23.38 -1.34
C ILE A 527 -0.71 24.69 -0.86
N GLY A 528 -1.71 25.21 -1.59
CA GLY A 528 -2.42 26.44 -1.22
C GLY A 528 -3.11 26.31 0.13
N SER A 529 -3.87 25.22 0.32
CA SER A 529 -4.57 24.96 1.60
C SER A 529 -3.60 24.85 2.78
N TRP A 530 -2.45 24.20 2.56
CA TRP A 530 -1.42 24.07 3.59
C TRP A 530 -0.85 25.44 3.99
N LEU A 531 -0.54 26.31 3.02
CA LEU A 531 0.01 27.64 3.29
C LEU A 531 -0.99 28.60 3.97
N GLU A 532 -2.28 28.47 3.67
CA GLU A 532 -3.34 29.24 4.37
C GLU A 532 -3.44 28.84 5.85
N LEU A 533 -3.27 27.54 6.16
CA LEU A 533 -3.34 27.02 7.52
C LEU A 533 -2.15 27.46 8.39
N THR A 534 -0.95 27.57 7.80
CA THR A 534 0.26 27.91 8.55
C THR A 534 0.40 29.40 8.84
N GLY A 535 -0.43 30.25 8.24
CA GLY A 535 -0.34 31.69 8.38
C GLY A 535 0.94 32.30 7.74
N ASP A 536 1.70 31.50 6.99
CA ASP A 536 2.96 31.91 6.34
C ASP A 536 2.75 32.99 5.26
N LEU A 537 1.51 33.16 4.79
CA LEU A 537 1.09 34.21 3.89
C LEU A 537 0.27 35.24 4.68
N GLY A 538 0.95 36.16 5.35
CA GLY A 538 0.31 37.37 5.87
C GLY A 538 -0.32 38.15 4.71
N VAL A 539 -1.65 38.12 4.59
CA VAL A 539 -2.38 38.87 3.57
C VAL A 539 -2.25 40.37 3.87
N LYS A 540 -1.19 41.00 3.36
CA LYS A 540 -1.21 42.41 2.97
C LYS A 540 -1.26 42.44 1.45
N VAL A 541 -2.47 42.34 0.90
CA VAL A 541 -2.70 42.85 -0.44
C VAL A 541 -2.58 44.37 -0.31
N ASN A 542 -1.51 44.96 -0.85
CA ASN A 542 -1.45 46.40 -1.00
C ASN A 542 -2.50 46.81 -2.04
N GLU A 543 -3.75 47.02 -1.59
CA GLU A 543 -4.63 47.96 -2.26
C GLU A 543 -4.13 49.36 -1.91
N GLY A 544 -3.35 49.95 -2.83
CA GLY A 544 -2.99 51.36 -2.78
C GLY A 544 -1.59 51.65 -2.28
N SER A 545 -0.63 51.65 -3.22
CA SER A 545 0.41 52.67 -3.25
C SER A 545 0.73 52.95 -4.71
N GLN A 546 0.66 54.23 -5.07
CA GLN A 546 0.89 54.77 -6.41
C GLN A 546 2.15 54.17 -7.05
N LEU A 547 2.04 53.82 -8.34
CA LEU A 547 3.19 53.71 -9.23
C LEU A 547 3.92 55.05 -9.22
N ASP A 548 5.11 55.09 -8.63
CA ASP A 548 6.13 56.05 -9.02
C ASP A 548 7.03 55.39 -10.08
N ASN A 549 6.79 55.82 -11.33
CA ASN A 549 7.70 55.91 -12.46
C ASN A 549 8.90 54.94 -12.53
N VAL A 550 8.74 53.87 -13.33
CA VAL A 550 9.78 53.46 -14.28
C VAL A 550 9.12 53.38 -15.64
N ALA A 551 9.36 54.40 -16.45
CA ALA A 551 8.81 54.54 -17.79
C ALA A 551 9.45 53.55 -18.76
N ASP A 552 8.60 52.84 -19.49
CA ASP A 552 8.91 52.16 -20.74
C ASP A 552 9.57 53.14 -21.74
N TYR A 553 10.76 52.78 -22.21
CA TYR A 553 11.38 53.41 -23.37
C TYR A 553 10.97 52.64 -24.63
N TYR A 554 9.87 53.05 -25.28
CA TYR A 554 9.71 52.91 -26.73
C TYR A 554 9.05 54.17 -27.28
N GLU A 555 9.78 54.83 -28.19
CA GLU A 555 9.45 56.09 -28.86
C GLU A 555 8.13 56.02 -29.65
N VAL A 556 7.30 57.07 -29.58
CA VAL A 556 6.52 57.56 -30.73
C VAL A 556 6.40 59.09 -30.68
N ILE A 557 6.79 59.72 -31.79
CA ILE A 557 6.72 61.15 -32.11
C ILE A 557 5.28 61.56 -32.49
N GLY A 558 4.76 62.68 -31.96
CA GLY A 558 3.56 63.37 -32.45
C GLY A 558 3.15 64.62 -31.63
N PRO A 559 2.90 65.81 -32.23
CA PRO A 559 2.84 67.11 -31.53
C PRO A 559 1.42 67.55 -31.05
N PRO A 560 1.30 68.66 -30.28
CA PRO A 560 0.37 68.79 -29.14
C PRO A 560 -0.87 69.65 -29.41
N ILE A 561 -1.95 69.44 -28.63
CA ILE A 561 -3.07 70.40 -28.50
C ILE A 561 -3.59 70.45 -27.03
N GLN A 562 -3.17 71.51 -26.35
CA GLN A 562 -3.96 72.52 -25.63
C GLN A 562 -4.83 72.20 -24.39
N GLU A 563 -4.44 72.90 -23.32
CA GLU A 563 -5.05 73.18 -22.03
C GLU A 563 -6.56 73.47 -21.97
N SER A 564 -7.19 73.06 -20.86
CA SER A 564 -8.00 73.88 -19.93
C SER A 564 -8.64 72.92 -18.90
N GLY A 565 -8.77 73.19 -17.60
CA GLY A 565 -8.61 74.39 -16.80
C GLY A 565 -9.74 74.41 -15.74
N ASN A 566 -9.37 74.38 -14.45
CA ASN A 566 -10.17 74.77 -13.27
C ASN A 566 -11.35 73.83 -12.90
N MET A 567 -11.86 73.71 -11.66
CA MET A 567 -11.71 74.50 -10.43
C MET A 567 -12.12 73.69 -9.17
N LEU A 568 -11.54 74.04 -8.01
CA LEU A 568 -11.92 73.66 -6.64
C LEU A 568 -13.38 73.93 -6.26
N LEU A 569 -13.89 73.16 -5.28
CA LEU A 569 -14.70 73.70 -4.19
C LEU A 569 -14.56 72.86 -2.90
N ILE A 570 -14.20 73.58 -1.84
CA ILE A 570 -14.02 73.20 -0.44
C ILE A 570 -15.38 73.23 0.28
N GLY A 571 -15.60 72.37 1.30
CA GLY A 571 -16.69 72.64 2.25
C GLY A 571 -17.00 71.58 3.32
N GLN A 572 -16.20 71.57 4.39
CA GLN A 572 -16.59 71.47 5.81
C GLN A 572 -17.50 70.33 6.34
N GLY A 573 -16.95 69.57 7.30
CA GLY A 573 -17.34 69.73 8.72
C GLY A 573 -18.16 68.60 9.37
N GLY A 574 -17.62 68.01 10.44
CA GLY A 574 -18.43 67.33 11.47
C GLY A 574 -17.74 66.20 12.23
N MET A 575 -17.07 66.51 13.33
CA MET A 575 -16.85 65.58 14.45
C MET A 575 -17.96 65.82 15.49
N PRO A 576 -18.38 64.78 16.23
CA PRO A 576 -18.16 64.88 17.67
C PRO A 576 -17.86 63.56 18.41
N GLN A 577 -16.86 63.68 19.30
CA GLN A 577 -16.91 63.39 20.74
C GLN A 577 -16.87 61.94 21.27
N VAL A 578 -15.82 61.77 22.07
CA VAL A 578 -15.47 60.70 23.01
C VAL A 578 -16.41 60.71 24.23
N GLY A 579 -16.79 59.52 24.71
CA GLY A 579 -17.41 59.31 26.01
C GLY A 579 -16.75 58.15 26.75
N ASN A 580 -16.03 58.45 27.84
CA ASN A 580 -15.50 57.49 28.80
C ASN A 580 -16.55 57.16 29.86
N ILE A 581 -16.83 55.87 30.10
CA ILE A 581 -17.49 55.40 31.32
C ILE A 581 -16.74 54.17 31.85
N THR A 582 -16.21 54.32 33.06
CA THR A 582 -15.62 53.29 33.90
C THR A 582 -16.70 52.46 34.59
N GLY A 583 -16.63 51.13 34.49
CA GLY A 583 -17.51 50.21 35.21
C GLY A 583 -16.82 48.88 35.48
N ARG A 584 -16.58 48.57 36.76
CA ARG A 584 -16.12 47.25 37.24
C ARG A 584 -17.20 46.20 37.01
N GLY A 585 -16.84 45.05 36.42
CA GLY A 585 -17.73 43.90 36.34
C GLY A 585 -17.07 42.63 35.78
N LYS A 586 -16.76 41.70 36.69
CA LYS A 586 -16.67 40.22 36.57
C LYS A 586 -15.83 39.59 35.43
N MET A 587 -14.84 38.81 35.87
CA MET A 587 -14.24 37.71 35.11
C MET A 587 -15.32 36.81 34.50
N GLN A 588 -15.22 36.60 33.19
CA GLN A 588 -15.84 35.49 32.50
C GLN A 588 -14.79 34.94 31.54
N GLU A 589 -14.18 33.83 31.94
CA GLU A 589 -13.37 32.99 31.06
C GLU A 589 -14.27 32.51 29.92
N THR A 590 -14.03 33.00 28.71
CA THR A 590 -14.44 32.30 27.49
C THR A 590 -13.21 31.61 26.93
N SER A 591 -12.88 30.47 27.54
CA SER A 591 -12.08 29.43 26.89
C SER A 591 -12.91 28.86 25.74
N SER A 592 -12.69 29.36 24.52
CA SER A 592 -13.11 28.65 23.32
C SER A 592 -12.06 27.58 23.01
N VAL A 593 -12.13 26.47 23.77
CA VAL A 593 -11.52 25.21 23.35
C VAL A 593 -12.19 24.80 22.05
N VAL A 594 -11.52 25.01 20.92
CA VAL A 594 -11.89 24.33 19.68
C VAL A 594 -11.58 22.86 19.90
N THR A 595 -12.63 22.08 20.18
CA THR A 595 -12.52 20.64 20.33
C THR A 595 -12.20 20.07 18.95
N LEU A 596 -10.94 19.69 18.73
CA LEU A 596 -10.45 18.97 17.55
C LEU A 596 -10.90 17.50 17.58
N THR A 597 -12.21 17.29 17.65
CA THR A 597 -12.82 15.97 17.49
C THR A 597 -13.90 16.06 16.42
N GLY A 598 -13.52 15.70 15.19
CA GLY A 598 -14.47 15.35 14.14
C GLY A 598 -14.42 16.23 12.87
N GLY A 599 -14.12 15.58 11.75
CA GLY A 599 -14.83 15.78 10.48
C GLY A 599 -14.43 16.95 9.57
N ASN A 600 -14.01 18.10 10.08
CA ASN A 600 -13.92 19.29 9.22
C ASN A 600 -12.68 19.39 8.32
N LEU A 601 -11.60 18.64 8.60
CA LEU A 601 -10.41 18.63 7.73
C LEU A 601 -10.52 17.63 6.56
N LEU A 602 -11.42 16.65 6.66
CA LEU A 602 -11.46 15.47 5.77
C LEU A 602 -12.61 15.48 4.76
N TYR A 603 -13.64 16.31 4.98
CA TYR A 603 -14.86 16.41 4.15
C TYR A 603 -14.97 17.69 3.29
N ALA A 604 -13.85 18.33 2.95
CA ALA A 604 -13.85 19.13 1.73
C ALA A 604 -13.95 18.15 0.55
N HIS A 605 -15.18 17.85 0.12
CA HIS A 605 -15.43 17.14 -1.12
C HIS A 605 -14.74 17.91 -2.26
N PRO A 606 -13.87 17.29 -3.09
CA PRO A 606 -13.29 17.96 -4.25
C PRO A 606 -14.34 18.32 -5.33
N HIS A 607 -15.61 17.98 -5.11
CA HIS A 607 -16.70 18.07 -6.08
C HIS A 607 -17.87 18.97 -5.64
N SER A 608 -17.80 19.68 -4.51
CA SER A 608 -18.76 20.77 -4.23
C SER A 608 -18.19 22.09 -4.77
N GLY A 609 -18.78 22.59 -5.85
CA GLY A 609 -18.25 23.66 -6.68
C GLY A 609 -17.95 24.98 -5.96
N THR A 610 -16.69 25.42 -6.09
CA THR A 610 -16.26 26.53 -6.97
C THR A 610 -14.85 26.19 -7.46
N ASP A 611 -14.58 26.45 -8.74
CA ASP A 611 -13.36 26.09 -9.47
C ASP A 611 -12.21 27.09 -9.21
N GLU A 612 -12.03 27.53 -7.96
CA GLU A 612 -11.04 28.56 -7.63
C GLU A 612 -9.78 27.92 -7.02
N LEU A 613 -8.65 28.09 -7.70
CA LEU A 613 -7.32 27.77 -7.20
C LEU A 613 -6.84 28.76 -6.12
N GLY A 614 -7.76 29.50 -5.48
CA GLY A 614 -7.52 30.36 -4.32
C GLY A 614 -6.35 31.33 -4.51
N LEU A 615 -5.28 31.13 -3.73
CA LEU A 615 -4.04 31.91 -3.81
C LEU A 615 -3.40 31.92 -5.21
N PHE A 616 -3.53 30.85 -5.99
CA PHE A 616 -2.90 30.77 -7.30
C PHE A 616 -3.67 31.48 -8.40
N SER A 617 -4.95 31.85 -8.18
CA SER A 617 -5.76 32.58 -9.16
C SER A 617 -5.77 34.10 -8.92
N LYS A 618 -4.99 34.60 -7.94
CA LYS A 618 -4.90 36.03 -7.65
C LYS A 618 -3.88 36.71 -8.57
N THR A 619 -4.25 37.87 -9.08
CA THR A 619 -3.38 38.71 -9.91
C THR A 619 -2.36 39.44 -9.04
N GLY A 620 -1.06 39.30 -9.37
CA GLY A 620 0.03 40.00 -8.70
C GLY A 620 0.95 39.10 -7.87
N TRP A 621 2.01 39.69 -7.31
CA TRP A 621 3.01 38.97 -6.52
C TRP A 621 2.61 38.92 -5.04
N HIS A 622 2.51 37.70 -4.47
CA HIS A 622 2.28 37.54 -3.04
C HIS A 622 3.57 37.74 -2.25
N HIS A 623 3.60 38.79 -1.42
CA HIS A 623 4.71 39.03 -0.50
C HIS A 623 4.50 38.26 0.81
N ALA A 624 5.12 37.08 0.92
CA ALA A 624 5.27 36.40 2.20
C ALA A 624 6.34 37.09 3.06
N VAL A 625 6.10 37.21 4.36
CA VAL A 625 7.09 37.72 5.32
C VAL A 625 7.63 36.54 6.11
N PHE A 626 8.78 36.02 5.67
CA PHE A 626 9.41 34.85 6.30
C PHE A 626 10.89 35.08 6.53
N ASP A 627 11.34 34.83 7.75
CA ASP A 627 12.74 34.89 8.15
C ASP A 627 13.20 33.52 8.68
N VAL A 628 14.04 32.86 7.88
CA VAL A 628 14.61 31.53 8.20
C VAL A 628 15.47 31.57 9.47
N SER A 629 16.02 32.73 9.84
CA SER A 629 16.80 32.87 11.08
C SER A 629 15.97 32.86 12.36
N SER A 630 14.65 33.06 12.28
CA SER A 630 13.77 33.14 13.46
C SER A 630 12.57 32.18 13.41
N GLN A 631 12.14 31.79 12.21
CA GLN A 631 10.97 30.94 11.98
C GLN A 631 11.36 29.50 11.66
N GLU A 632 10.40 28.60 11.87
CA GLU A 632 10.55 27.15 11.68
C GLU A 632 10.59 26.76 10.20
N THR A 633 11.64 26.04 9.79
CA THR A 633 11.82 25.59 8.40
C THR A 633 11.97 24.08 8.34
N SER A 634 11.24 23.42 7.44
CA SER A 634 11.28 21.97 7.25
C SER A 634 11.94 21.60 5.92
N PHE A 635 12.67 20.48 5.90
CA PHE A 635 13.18 19.85 4.67
C PHE A 635 12.15 18.96 3.96
N HIS A 636 11.02 18.66 4.61
CA HIS A 636 10.06 17.65 4.18
C HIS A 636 8.87 18.29 3.47
N ILE A 637 9.02 18.50 2.17
CA ILE A 637 8.00 19.12 1.29
C ILE A 637 7.51 18.19 0.16
N PRO A 638 6.94 17.02 0.50
CA PRO A 638 6.58 16.01 -0.50
C PRO A 638 5.56 16.50 -1.55
N LEU A 639 4.69 17.47 -1.25
CA LEU A 639 3.75 18.01 -2.25
C LEU A 639 4.48 18.85 -3.31
N HIS A 640 5.43 19.69 -2.89
CA HIS A 640 6.23 20.51 -3.81
C HIS A 640 7.10 19.62 -4.70
N ARG A 641 7.65 18.55 -4.13
CA ARG A 641 8.45 17.57 -4.88
C ARG A 641 7.60 16.73 -5.83
N MET A 642 6.38 16.36 -5.44
CA MET A 642 5.42 15.72 -6.35
C MET A 642 5.06 16.65 -7.52
N LEU A 643 4.80 17.94 -7.25
CA LEU A 643 4.55 18.94 -8.29
C LEU A 643 5.77 19.09 -9.23
N SER A 644 6.98 19.15 -8.66
CA SER A 644 8.23 19.20 -9.42
C SER A 644 8.39 18.01 -10.37
N LEU A 645 8.14 16.79 -9.87
CA LEU A 645 8.18 15.56 -10.68
C LEU A 645 7.12 15.57 -11.79
N LEU A 646 5.88 15.96 -11.48
CA LEU A 646 4.79 16.07 -12.45
C LEU A 646 5.14 17.05 -13.58
N LEU A 647 5.61 18.25 -13.24
CA LEU A 647 5.98 19.28 -14.21
C LEU A 647 7.15 18.83 -15.08
N ARG A 648 8.18 18.24 -14.47
CA ARG A 648 9.36 17.74 -15.19
C ARG A 648 8.98 16.69 -16.22
N GLU A 649 8.18 15.71 -15.84
CA GLU A 649 7.81 14.61 -16.72
C GLU A 649 6.81 15.08 -17.80
N ALA A 650 5.90 16.00 -17.46
CA ALA A 650 5.04 16.66 -18.43
C ALA A 650 5.86 17.43 -19.48
N MET A 651 6.89 18.17 -19.06
CA MET A 651 7.81 18.86 -19.96
C MET A 651 8.56 17.87 -20.85
N LYS A 652 9.12 16.78 -20.29
CA LYS A 652 9.78 15.74 -21.09
C LYS A 652 8.86 15.14 -22.14
N LYS A 653 7.59 14.92 -21.81
CA LYS A 653 6.60 14.38 -22.76
C LYS A 653 6.23 15.37 -23.85
N CYS A 654 6.12 16.66 -23.53
CA CYS A 654 5.73 17.70 -24.49
C CYS A 654 6.88 18.12 -25.41
N PHE A 655 8.12 18.11 -24.91
CA PHE A 655 9.29 18.61 -25.63
C PHE A 655 10.28 17.52 -26.06
N GLY A 656 10.19 16.29 -25.55
CA GLY A 656 11.12 15.18 -25.85
C GLY A 656 12.49 15.33 -25.18
N GLU A 657 13.20 14.21 -24.96
CA GLU A 657 14.59 14.23 -24.45
C GLU A 657 15.62 14.68 -25.52
N ASP A 658 15.25 14.59 -26.82
CA ASP A 658 16.10 14.88 -27.98
C ASP A 658 15.80 16.22 -28.68
N ALA A 659 14.91 17.08 -28.13
CA ALA A 659 14.67 18.37 -28.74
C ALA A 659 15.95 19.22 -28.72
N LYS A 660 16.41 19.60 -29.92
CA LYS A 660 17.54 20.50 -30.08
C LYS A 660 17.24 21.80 -29.34
N THR A 661 18.18 22.23 -28.50
CA THR A 661 18.08 23.39 -27.60
C THR A 661 17.77 24.71 -28.32
N GLU A 662 17.92 24.75 -29.65
CA GLU A 662 17.70 25.93 -30.49
C GLU A 662 16.23 26.15 -30.90
N GLU A 663 15.32 25.18 -30.71
CA GLU A 663 13.91 25.29 -31.13
C GLU A 663 12.92 25.64 -30.00
N CYS A 664 13.34 25.60 -28.72
CA CYS A 664 12.45 25.90 -27.59
C CYS A 664 12.38 27.42 -27.32
N SER A 665 11.44 28.09 -27.98
CA SER A 665 11.25 29.55 -27.80
C SER A 665 10.51 29.88 -26.49
N VAL A 666 10.75 31.06 -25.91
CA VAL A 666 10.06 31.57 -24.69
C VAL A 666 8.53 31.55 -24.83
N VAL A 667 8.02 31.72 -26.06
CA VAL A 667 6.58 31.68 -26.38
C VAL A 667 6.01 30.27 -26.15
N GLN A 668 6.72 29.21 -26.56
CA GLN A 668 6.29 27.82 -26.35
C GLN A 668 6.33 27.42 -24.87
N SER A 669 7.25 27.99 -24.08
CA SER A 669 7.33 27.73 -22.64
C SER A 669 6.13 28.31 -21.89
N ASN A 670 5.75 29.55 -22.22
CA ASN A 670 4.57 30.20 -21.64
C ASN A 670 3.28 29.51 -22.07
N GLU A 671 3.20 29.03 -23.31
CA GLU A 671 2.07 28.24 -23.80
C GLU A 671 1.94 26.91 -23.05
N PHE A 672 3.04 26.19 -22.82
CA PHE A 672 3.06 24.97 -22.01
C PHE A 672 2.51 25.23 -20.61
N PHE A 673 3.06 26.19 -19.87
CA PHE A 673 2.60 26.47 -18.51
C PHE A 673 1.14 26.95 -18.47
N SER A 674 0.68 27.70 -19.49
CA SER A 674 -0.72 28.08 -19.61
C SER A 674 -1.65 26.87 -19.78
N GLN A 675 -1.20 25.84 -20.50
CA GLN A 675 -1.93 24.59 -20.67
C GLN A 675 -1.89 23.73 -19.39
N VAL A 676 -0.72 23.59 -18.77
CA VAL A 676 -0.51 22.72 -17.59
C VAL A 676 -1.16 23.28 -16.33
N LEU A 677 -0.99 24.59 -16.11
CA LEU A 677 -1.38 25.29 -14.89
C LEU A 677 -2.75 25.97 -15.05
N GLY A 678 -3.57 25.58 -16.04
CA GLY A 678 -4.81 26.25 -16.40
C GLY A 678 -5.65 26.67 -15.17
N GLY A 679 -5.89 27.97 -15.02
CA GLY A 679 -6.57 28.57 -13.86
C GLY A 679 -5.63 29.14 -12.78
N CYS A 680 -4.31 28.98 -12.91
CA CYS A 680 -3.31 29.72 -12.14
C CYS A 680 -2.81 30.94 -12.89
N GLU A 681 -2.69 32.06 -12.18
CA GLU A 681 -1.93 33.24 -12.62
C GLU A 681 -0.42 32.97 -12.45
N PRO A 682 0.44 33.25 -13.45
CA PRO A 682 1.88 32.95 -13.38
C PRO A 682 2.58 33.53 -12.14
N TYR A 683 2.25 34.77 -11.77
CA TYR A 683 2.81 35.42 -10.57
C TYR A 683 2.26 34.83 -9.27
N GLY A 684 0.99 34.47 -9.23
CA GLY A 684 0.39 33.77 -8.09
C GLY A 684 1.04 32.39 -7.88
N PHE A 685 1.22 31.63 -8.96
CA PHE A 685 1.98 30.38 -8.95
C PHE A 685 3.40 30.57 -8.43
N ALA A 686 4.19 31.44 -9.08
CA ALA A 686 5.61 31.59 -8.76
C ALA A 686 5.82 32.08 -7.32
N SER A 687 5.07 33.10 -6.88
CA SER A 687 5.23 33.69 -5.54
C SER A 687 4.88 32.72 -4.41
N VAL A 688 3.93 31.80 -4.63
CA VAL A 688 3.48 30.85 -3.61
C VAL A 688 4.36 29.59 -3.60
N VAL A 689 4.64 29.02 -4.78
CA VAL A 689 5.36 27.73 -4.91
C VAL A 689 6.84 27.86 -4.57
N MET A 690 7.47 29.02 -4.85
CA MET A 690 8.91 29.20 -4.59
C MET A 690 9.27 29.27 -3.11
N GLU A 691 8.32 29.62 -2.24
CA GLU A 691 8.58 29.96 -0.84
C GLU A 691 9.30 28.85 -0.08
N HIS A 692 8.74 27.65 -0.03
CA HIS A 692 9.31 26.59 0.78
C HIS A 692 10.65 26.06 0.23
N PRO A 693 10.78 25.78 -1.08
CA PRO A 693 12.08 25.45 -1.68
C PRO A 693 13.14 26.51 -1.39
N LEU A 694 12.81 27.80 -1.50
CA LEU A 694 13.74 28.90 -1.21
C LEU A 694 14.16 28.93 0.27
N ARG A 695 13.21 28.72 1.21
CA ARG A 695 13.53 28.64 2.65
C ARG A 695 14.53 27.52 2.95
N VAL A 696 14.38 26.35 2.34
CA VAL A 696 15.34 25.23 2.49
C VAL A 696 16.72 25.62 1.96
N ARG A 697 16.79 26.33 0.82
CA ARG A 697 18.05 26.82 0.25
C ARG A 697 18.75 27.84 1.15
N VAL A 698 17.98 28.78 1.71
CA VAL A 698 18.49 29.77 2.67
C VAL A 698 18.96 29.07 3.94
N PHE A 699 18.20 28.12 4.47
CA PHE A 699 18.59 27.32 5.63
C PHE A 699 19.97 26.68 5.41
N CYS A 700 20.16 25.98 4.29
CA CYS A 700 21.45 25.38 3.95
C CYS A 700 22.58 26.42 3.83
N ALA A 701 22.29 27.61 3.29
CA ALA A 701 23.27 28.69 3.20
C ALA A 701 23.67 29.22 4.59
N GLN A 702 22.69 29.41 5.49
CA GLN A 702 22.92 29.84 6.87
C GLN A 702 23.69 28.78 7.68
N VAL A 703 23.40 27.49 7.49
CA VAL A 703 24.18 26.39 8.10
C VAL A 703 25.64 26.46 7.65
N ARG A 704 25.89 26.64 6.35
CA ARG A 704 27.26 26.82 5.81
C ARG A 704 27.95 28.08 6.34
N ALA A 705 27.19 29.14 6.60
CA ALA A 705 27.68 30.36 7.25
C ALA A 705 27.93 30.18 8.76
N GLY A 706 27.64 29.00 9.34
CA GLY A 706 27.86 28.69 10.76
C GLY A 706 26.79 29.25 11.69
N MET A 707 25.67 29.75 11.16
CA MET A 707 24.61 30.40 11.95
C MET A 707 23.83 29.43 12.85
N TRP A 708 23.89 28.13 12.54
CA TRP A 708 23.13 27.05 13.19
C TRP A 708 23.96 26.16 14.11
N ARG A 709 25.22 26.49 14.42
CA ARG A 709 26.08 25.66 15.28
C ARG A 709 25.51 25.37 16.67
N LYS A 710 24.66 26.26 17.20
CA LYS A 710 24.01 26.09 18.50
C LYS A 710 22.84 25.10 18.49
N ASN A 711 22.35 24.70 17.31
CA ASN A 711 21.30 23.70 17.14
C ASN A 711 21.84 22.26 17.27
N GLY A 712 23.13 22.08 17.51
CA GLY A 712 23.77 20.77 17.48
C GLY A 712 23.84 20.18 16.07
N ASP A 713 24.10 18.88 15.99
CA ASP A 713 24.35 18.19 14.72
C ASP A 713 23.08 17.99 13.90
N ALA A 714 21.89 18.02 14.50
CA ALA A 714 20.62 17.79 13.80
C ALA A 714 20.41 18.71 12.58
N ALA A 715 20.59 20.03 12.75
CA ALA A 715 20.44 20.99 11.66
C ALA A 715 21.54 20.85 10.60
N ILE A 716 22.75 20.48 11.02
CA ILE A 716 23.91 20.31 10.14
C ILE A 716 23.73 19.05 9.29
N LEU A 717 23.42 17.92 9.92
CA LEU A 717 23.20 16.63 9.27
C LEU A 717 22.00 16.68 8.32
N SER A 718 20.88 17.32 8.70
CA SER A 718 19.74 17.50 7.79
C SER A 718 20.12 18.29 6.54
N ALA A 719 20.92 19.34 6.67
CA ALA A 719 21.42 20.12 5.52
C ALA A 719 22.43 19.34 4.67
N GLU A 720 23.22 18.44 5.28
CA GLU A 720 24.14 17.55 4.57
C GLU A 720 23.40 16.45 3.82
N TRP A 721 22.43 15.78 4.45
CA TRP A 721 21.60 14.76 3.82
C TRP A 721 20.80 15.33 2.65
N TYR A 722 20.16 16.48 2.81
CA TYR A 722 19.48 17.15 1.70
C TYR A 722 20.37 17.35 0.46
N ARG A 723 21.69 17.48 0.67
CA ARG A 723 22.70 17.67 -0.38
C ARG A 723 23.45 16.39 -0.75
N SER A 724 23.16 15.26 -0.12
CA SER A 724 23.85 14.00 -0.35
C SER A 724 23.37 13.37 -1.67
N VAL A 725 24.23 12.54 -2.27
CA VAL A 725 23.91 11.82 -3.51
C VAL A 725 22.68 10.93 -3.33
N GLN A 726 22.50 10.35 -2.14
CA GLN A 726 21.39 9.45 -1.83
C GLN A 726 20.01 10.12 -1.95
N TRP A 727 19.91 11.40 -1.60
CA TRP A 727 18.64 12.15 -1.55
C TRP A 727 18.55 13.26 -2.62
N PHE A 728 19.52 13.32 -3.53
CA PHE A 728 19.68 14.42 -4.46
C PHE A 728 18.47 14.61 -5.38
N GLU A 729 18.03 13.53 -6.04
CA GLU A 729 16.93 13.57 -7.01
C GLU A 729 15.59 13.93 -6.34
N GLN A 730 15.26 13.26 -5.22
CA GLN A 730 14.01 13.46 -4.48
C GLN A 730 14.04 14.71 -3.57
N GLY A 731 15.17 15.39 -3.45
CA GLY A 731 15.36 16.56 -2.60
C GLY A 731 15.81 17.76 -3.42
N LEU A 732 17.12 18.03 -3.37
CA LEU A 732 17.71 19.23 -3.92
C LEU A 732 17.39 19.48 -5.39
N GLU A 733 17.45 18.45 -6.24
CA GLU A 733 17.21 18.59 -7.67
C GLU A 733 15.75 18.97 -7.96
N SER A 734 14.82 18.34 -7.25
CA SER A 734 13.39 18.65 -7.36
C SER A 734 13.09 20.08 -6.92
N ASP A 735 13.71 20.54 -5.83
CA ASP A 735 13.52 21.89 -5.31
C ASP A 735 14.11 22.96 -6.26
N LEU A 736 15.31 22.71 -6.81
CA LEU A 736 15.95 23.61 -7.78
C LEU A 736 15.16 23.72 -9.08
N PHE A 737 14.67 22.60 -9.60
CA PHE A 737 13.83 22.59 -10.79
C PHE A 737 12.54 23.39 -10.58
N LEU A 738 11.93 23.27 -9.41
CA LEU A 738 10.72 24.02 -9.10
C LEU A 738 11.00 25.54 -8.98
N LEU A 739 12.14 25.92 -8.40
CA LEU A 739 12.60 27.31 -8.39
C LEU A 739 12.88 27.85 -9.81
N GLN A 740 13.41 27.02 -10.71
CA GLN A 740 13.61 27.38 -12.12
C GLN A 740 12.27 27.61 -12.83
N CYS A 741 11.27 26.76 -12.57
CA CYS A 741 9.91 26.97 -13.09
C CYS A 741 9.32 28.29 -12.57
N CYS A 742 9.48 28.59 -11.28
CA CYS A 742 9.03 29.86 -10.70
C CYS A 742 9.77 31.06 -11.32
N GLY A 743 11.08 30.95 -11.54
CA GLY A 743 11.88 31.97 -12.22
C GLY A 743 11.44 32.22 -13.66
N ALA A 744 11.07 31.17 -14.39
CA ALA A 744 10.55 31.28 -15.76
C ALA A 744 9.15 31.94 -15.81
N LEU A 745 8.35 31.80 -14.76
CA LEU A 745 6.98 32.31 -14.65
C LEU A 745 6.86 33.66 -13.91
N SER A 746 7.98 34.27 -13.53
CA SER A 746 8.01 35.49 -12.73
C SER A 746 8.72 36.64 -13.42
N SER A 747 8.48 37.87 -12.96
CA SER A 747 9.33 39.01 -13.31
C SER A 747 10.70 38.81 -12.65
N PRO A 748 11.82 39.04 -13.37
CA PRO A 748 13.16 39.00 -12.80
C PRO A 748 13.29 39.86 -11.53
N GLU A 749 12.61 41.00 -11.48
CA GLU A 749 12.65 41.91 -10.33
C GLU A 749 12.01 41.29 -9.08
N PHE A 750 10.81 40.74 -9.21
CA PHE A 750 10.11 40.13 -8.07
C PHE A 750 10.83 38.88 -7.58
N PHE A 751 11.28 38.03 -8.51
CA PHE A 751 12.03 36.82 -8.18
C PHE A 751 13.33 37.13 -7.42
N MET A 752 14.13 38.07 -7.93
CA MET A 752 15.38 38.46 -7.28
C MET A 752 15.15 39.16 -5.95
N ARG A 753 14.12 40.01 -5.84
CA ARG A 753 13.76 40.68 -4.58
C ARG A 753 13.39 39.66 -3.51
N THR A 754 12.54 38.67 -3.81
CA THR A 754 12.18 37.63 -2.85
C THR A 754 13.38 36.79 -2.41
N ILE A 755 14.32 36.50 -3.31
CA ILE A 755 15.60 35.87 -2.93
C ILE A 755 16.38 36.76 -1.97
N GLN A 756 16.60 38.04 -2.31
CA GLN A 756 17.34 38.98 -1.45
C GLN A 756 16.71 39.12 -0.06
N GLU A 757 15.39 39.24 0.00
CA GLU A 757 14.62 39.31 1.26
C GLU A 757 14.82 38.05 2.12
N ARG A 758 14.66 36.85 1.54
CA ARG A 758 14.82 35.59 2.31
C ARG A 758 16.25 35.35 2.77
N PHE A 759 17.24 35.78 2.00
CA PHE A 759 18.65 35.74 2.41
C PHE A 759 19.04 36.84 3.40
N GLY A 760 18.17 37.81 3.68
CA GLY A 760 18.49 38.96 4.54
C GLY A 760 19.51 39.91 3.92
N LEU A 761 19.55 40.00 2.58
CA LEU A 761 20.53 40.81 1.83
C LEU A 761 19.95 42.14 1.33
N SER A 762 18.70 42.45 1.65
CA SER A 762 18.00 43.65 1.15
C SER A 762 18.76 44.93 1.48
N ASP A 763 19.19 45.09 2.74
CA ASP A 763 19.95 46.27 3.20
C ASP A 763 21.30 46.37 2.47
N TYR A 764 22.01 45.24 2.31
CA TYR A 764 23.29 45.18 1.60
C TYR A 764 23.16 45.60 0.12
N THR A 765 22.07 45.21 -0.53
CA THR A 765 21.81 45.53 -1.94
C THR A 765 21.14 46.88 -2.17
N SER A 766 20.62 47.52 -1.12
CA SER A 766 19.96 48.83 -1.21
C SER A 766 20.93 49.97 -1.52
N LEU A 767 22.24 49.74 -1.34
CA LEU A 767 23.32 50.74 -1.51
C LEU A 767 23.09 52.02 -0.67
N ASP A 768 22.29 51.94 0.41
CA ASP A 768 22.11 53.06 1.33
C ASP A 768 23.38 53.26 2.16
N LEU A 769 24.20 54.23 1.73
CA LEU A 769 25.46 54.60 2.38
C LEU A 769 25.29 55.20 3.78
N THR A 770 24.05 55.42 4.25
CA THR A 770 23.76 56.01 5.56
C THR A 770 23.60 54.98 6.68
N GLN A 771 23.40 53.71 6.36
CA GLN A 771 23.36 52.62 7.33
C GLN A 771 24.72 51.90 7.37
N GLN A 772 25.30 51.76 8.57
CA GLN A 772 26.52 50.97 8.73
C GLN A 772 26.18 49.48 8.53
N ASN A 773 26.94 48.81 7.65
CA ASN A 773 26.81 47.38 7.32
C ASN A 773 27.33 46.44 8.45
N GLU A 774 27.15 46.79 9.73
CA GLU A 774 27.62 45.98 10.87
C GLU A 774 26.52 45.11 11.49
#